data_AF-A0A4R9VY50-F1
#
_entry.id   AF-A0A4R9VY50-F1
#
_cell.length_a   1.000
_cell.length_b   1.000
_cell.length_c   1.000
_cell.angle_alpha   90.00
_cell.angle_beta   90.00
_cell.angle_gamma   90.00
#
_symmetry.space_group_name_H-M   'P 1'
#
loop_
_entity.id
_entity.type
_entity.pdbx_description
1 polymer ?
#
loop_
_entity_poly.entity_id
_entity_poly.type
_entity_poly.pdbx_seq_one_letter_code
_entity_poly.pdbx_strand_id
1 'polypeptide(L)'
;MINENPIAETSREATFSDLLAILRKRTRTIITTMLVITMASAAFAIWRGPSYTATVLVVVDPNKSITGAPVETQSPTPDPSLMQTQVNTVLGNPLANQTIDALDLLNDPEFQISAHGRFLARSSSKDEEESATEELRGYALYIFQRNLAVSNPPESRVIQISFTSIDPGKAAAIANQLANFYVANLLDRRNADISAWRARALKSLDAQKGQVIEAEGRVADLRAKGQILTSSNVTLANSDMQELNKLLIESKADEANLRSKLSAIDQIKLSGGSTNAINEVLASQAVSQLRTQELDLMRQIAENSAIYNDHNPRTAILNGHLADVRQRISQEIDRIVTGVRNELAAVTARSAAFEEQLKGAADQNGRAEIYSVQLQVAERDAVARRSVYEDLLRSEQQADAMLGSADAGAWVMSPAEIPIKPSSLSVFIIAAAAGVLSTLLGAAIALARESLDKRLVGSREVEEALGVPCLALLPKPDRIAGQIRHRSALARKANSLYAHAVGALEARLAVASPRARTIVVTSPLPSREKAQLAVDLAVYSAQAGRRTVLVNFDKYQPVPMRDFGLQVPAEATKLLSSNLSSDTSIDVALTLDQATGLDILSLDGEPQSDAHVSAPHNNIVTLIKMLAKRYKYIIVNAPPLLGVSDCHALASHGDCVLIALEWGRTERSDAEAGAGVLRRLTTRLVFAVMTGVEIRGQQVQSSGLLTQKRFRRLYEG
;
A
#
# COMPACT_ATOMS: atom_id res chain seq x y z
N MET A 1 44.32 26.57 59.62
CA MET A 1 43.52 27.08 58.49
C MET A 1 43.70 26.12 57.34
N ILE A 2 42.65 25.33 57.09
CA ILE A 2 42.61 24.25 56.11
C ILE A 2 42.29 24.93 54.77
N ASN A 3 43.22 24.86 53.82
CA ASN A 3 42.97 25.33 52.47
C ASN A 3 42.38 24.15 51.69
N GLU A 4 41.05 24.02 51.73
CA GLU A 4 40.29 23.12 50.87
C GLU A 4 40.38 23.66 49.45
N ASN A 5 41.22 23.04 48.62
CA ASN A 5 41.22 23.27 47.19
C ASN A 5 40.21 22.28 46.58
N PRO A 6 39.08 22.72 46.02
CA PRO A 6 38.10 21.81 45.45
C PRO A 6 38.70 21.19 44.18
N ILE A 7 38.76 19.86 44.16
CA ILE A 7 39.11 19.09 42.96
C ILE A 7 37.96 19.32 41.98
N ALA A 8 38.21 20.16 40.97
CA ALA A 8 37.31 20.32 39.84
C ALA A 8 37.23 18.98 39.10
N GLU A 9 36.09 18.29 39.22
CA GLU A 9 35.66 17.28 38.25
C GLU A 9 35.48 17.98 36.90
N THR A 10 36.57 18.07 36.15
CA THR A 10 36.50 18.38 34.73
C THR A 10 36.11 17.08 34.03
N SER A 11 34.81 16.92 33.78
CA SER A 11 34.27 15.98 32.80
C SER A 11 34.90 16.31 31.46
N ARG A 12 36.01 15.62 31.17
CA ARG A 12 36.80 15.88 29.97
C ARG A 12 35.97 15.47 28.75
N GLU A 13 35.52 16.44 27.98
CA GLU A 13 34.93 16.19 26.66
C GLU A 13 35.96 15.43 25.81
N ALA A 14 35.60 14.23 25.36
CA ALA A 14 36.46 13.41 24.52
C ALA A 14 36.86 14.22 23.28
N THR A 15 38.15 14.54 23.16
CA THR A 15 38.63 15.36 22.05
C THR A 15 38.57 14.53 20.76
N PHE A 16 38.30 15.15 19.61
CA PHE A 16 38.22 14.46 18.31
C PHE A 16 39.48 13.61 18.00
N SER A 17 40.65 14.04 18.49
CA SER A 17 41.91 13.30 18.41
C SER A 17 41.88 11.96 19.14
N ASP A 18 41.17 11.88 20.27
CA ASP A 18 41.07 10.69 21.11
C ASP A 18 40.19 9.65 20.43
N LEU A 19 39.05 10.06 19.87
CA LEU A 19 38.18 9.18 19.06
C LEU A 19 38.94 8.59 17.87
N LEU A 20 39.73 9.40 17.16
CA LEU A 20 40.55 8.95 16.02
C LEU A 20 41.66 7.96 16.45
N ALA A 21 42.28 8.17 17.60
CA ALA A 21 43.28 7.25 18.14
C ALA A 21 42.66 5.90 18.52
N ILE A 22 41.47 5.91 19.14
CA ILE A 22 40.73 4.70 19.52
C ILE A 22 40.33 3.90 18.27
N LEU A 23 39.76 4.57 17.26
CA LEU A 23 39.39 3.92 16.00
C LEU A 23 40.61 3.30 15.30
N ARG A 24 41.78 3.97 15.32
CA ARG A 24 43.03 3.40 14.78
C ARG A 24 43.50 2.16 15.54
N LYS A 25 43.48 2.20 16.87
CA LYS A 25 43.88 1.10 17.76
C LYS A 25 43.02 -0.16 17.53
N ARG A 26 41.73 0.03 17.23
CA ARG A 26 40.74 -1.04 17.05
C ARG A 26 40.31 -1.25 15.59
N THR A 27 41.10 -0.80 14.61
CA THR A 27 40.83 -1.02 13.17
C THR A 27 40.49 -2.48 12.82
N ARG A 28 41.13 -3.45 13.49
CA ARG A 28 40.82 -4.87 13.31
C ARG A 28 39.38 -5.24 13.67
N THR A 29 38.77 -4.65 14.70
CA THR A 29 37.37 -4.94 15.06
C THR A 29 36.41 -4.31 14.06
N ILE A 30 36.73 -3.12 13.56
CA ILE A 30 35.92 -2.44 12.53
C ILE A 30 35.97 -3.23 11.22
N ILE A 31 37.16 -3.63 10.77
CA ILE A 31 37.33 -4.39 9.52
C ILE A 31 36.65 -5.76 9.61
N THR A 32 36.80 -6.48 10.73
CA THR A 32 36.17 -7.80 10.88
C THR A 32 34.65 -7.73 10.90
N THR A 33 34.07 -6.77 11.64
CA THR A 33 32.61 -6.56 11.65
C THR A 33 32.08 -6.13 10.28
N MET A 34 32.78 -5.21 9.61
CA MET A 34 32.46 -4.79 8.25
C MET A 34 32.45 -5.99 7.30
N LEU A 35 33.53 -6.77 7.29
CA LEU A 35 33.72 -7.88 6.35
C LEU A 35 32.69 -8.99 6.59
N VAL A 36 32.46 -9.39 7.85
CA VAL A 36 31.49 -10.46 8.19
C VAL A 36 30.07 -10.07 7.79
N ILE A 37 29.62 -8.87 8.17
CA ILE A 37 28.24 -8.42 7.89
C ILE A 37 28.06 -8.20 6.39
N THR A 38 29.02 -7.55 5.73
CA THR A 38 28.94 -7.28 4.28
C THR A 38 28.96 -8.58 3.48
N MET A 39 29.82 -9.54 3.83
CA MET A 39 29.84 -10.86 3.19
C MET A 39 28.54 -11.64 3.44
N ALA A 40 28.00 -11.61 4.66
CA ALA A 40 26.73 -12.26 4.96
C ALA A 40 25.56 -11.65 4.16
N SER A 41 25.49 -10.32 4.07
CA SER A 41 24.46 -9.63 3.28
C SER A 41 24.62 -9.89 1.78
N ALA A 42 25.85 -9.90 1.26
CA ALA A 42 26.12 -10.23 -0.14
C ALA A 42 25.77 -11.70 -0.45
N ALA A 43 26.15 -12.64 0.42
CA ALA A 43 25.79 -14.06 0.28
C ALA A 43 24.27 -14.26 0.31
N PHE A 44 23.56 -13.56 1.20
CA PHE A 44 22.10 -13.59 1.23
C PHE A 44 21.46 -13.04 -0.05
N ALA A 45 21.98 -11.93 -0.59
CA ALA A 45 21.50 -11.35 -1.84
C ALA A 45 21.75 -12.27 -3.04
N ILE A 46 22.89 -12.97 -3.08
CA ILE A 46 23.21 -13.98 -4.10
C ILE A 46 22.28 -15.19 -3.95
N TRP A 47 22.04 -15.65 -2.72
CA TRP A 47 21.21 -16.83 -2.44
C TRP A 47 19.74 -16.63 -2.84
N ARG A 48 19.19 -15.43 -2.67
CA ARG A 48 17.81 -15.12 -3.10
C ARG A 48 17.63 -15.21 -4.62
N GLY A 49 18.71 -15.09 -5.39
CA GLY A 49 18.67 -15.03 -6.85
C GLY A 49 18.10 -13.72 -7.39
N PRO A 50 18.39 -13.38 -8.66
CA PRO A 50 17.75 -12.26 -9.34
C PRO A 50 16.26 -12.54 -9.56
N SER A 51 15.43 -11.52 -9.41
CA SER A 51 14.02 -11.56 -9.83
C SER A 51 13.84 -10.68 -11.06
N TYR A 52 12.97 -11.13 -11.97
CA TYR A 52 12.66 -10.47 -13.23
C TYR A 52 11.18 -10.18 -13.31
N THR A 53 10.82 -8.94 -13.64
CA THR A 53 9.44 -8.51 -13.77
C THR A 53 9.15 -8.20 -15.23
N ALA A 54 8.13 -8.84 -15.80
CA ALA A 54 7.66 -8.59 -17.15
C ALA A 54 6.25 -8.01 -17.12
N THR A 55 5.96 -7.07 -18.02
CA THR A 55 4.75 -6.25 -17.99
C THR A 55 4.03 -6.27 -19.32
N VAL A 56 2.75 -6.63 -19.33
CA VAL A 56 1.85 -6.52 -20.47
C VAL A 56 0.85 -5.38 -20.25
N LEU A 57 0.54 -4.65 -21.32
CA LEU A 57 -0.41 -3.55 -21.31
C LEU A 57 -1.66 -3.96 -22.09
N VAL A 58 -2.81 -3.97 -21.44
CA VAL A 58 -4.11 -4.30 -22.03
C VAL A 58 -5.00 -3.06 -22.00
N VAL A 59 -5.53 -2.65 -23.15
CA VAL A 59 -6.51 -1.56 -23.22
C VAL A 59 -7.90 -2.17 -23.09
N VAL A 60 -8.75 -1.56 -22.27
CA VAL A 60 -10.15 -1.97 -22.08
C VAL A 60 -11.06 -0.79 -22.36
N ASP A 61 -12.04 -0.95 -23.25
CA ASP A 61 -13.05 0.06 -23.55
C ASP A 61 -14.35 -0.21 -22.77
N PRO A 62 -14.61 0.50 -21.65
CA PRO A 62 -15.79 0.23 -20.81
C PRO A 62 -17.12 0.64 -21.45
N ASN A 63 -17.11 1.47 -22.50
CA ASN A 63 -18.31 2.09 -23.07
C ASN A 63 -18.94 1.31 -24.24
N LYS A 64 -18.36 0.18 -24.68
CA LYS A 64 -19.02 -0.71 -25.64
C LYS A 64 -20.04 -1.59 -24.90
N SER A 65 -21.09 -0.97 -24.35
CA SER A 65 -22.21 -1.71 -23.76
C SER A 65 -23.03 -2.39 -24.86
N ILE A 66 -23.48 -3.60 -24.55
CA ILE A 66 -24.08 -4.58 -25.49
C ILE A 66 -25.51 -4.20 -25.91
N THR A 67 -26.12 -3.23 -25.25
CA THR A 67 -27.54 -2.93 -25.43
C THR A 67 -27.73 -1.85 -26.49
N GLY A 68 -28.42 -2.18 -27.58
CA GLY A 68 -29.00 -1.23 -28.54
C GLY A 68 -30.08 -0.30 -27.95
N ALA A 69 -30.06 -0.06 -26.64
CA ALA A 69 -30.74 1.07 -26.03
C ALA A 69 -29.96 2.34 -26.40
N PRO A 70 -30.62 3.47 -26.66
CA PRO A 70 -29.92 4.74 -26.78
C PRO A 70 -29.28 5.00 -25.42
N VAL A 71 -27.97 4.82 -25.34
CA VAL A 71 -27.18 5.23 -24.20
C VAL A 71 -27.29 6.75 -24.19
N GLU A 72 -28.19 7.27 -23.34
CA GLU A 72 -28.11 8.65 -22.89
C GLU A 72 -26.66 8.90 -22.50
N THR A 73 -26.07 9.87 -23.18
CA THR A 73 -24.72 10.38 -23.04
C THR A 73 -24.25 10.39 -21.59
N GLN A 74 -23.55 9.34 -21.16
CA GLN A 74 -22.75 9.36 -19.94
C GLN A 74 -21.30 9.69 -20.30
N SER A 75 -20.71 10.52 -19.45
CA SER A 75 -19.51 11.32 -19.63
C SER A 75 -18.32 10.61 -20.31
N PRO A 76 -17.49 11.34 -21.07
CA PRO A 76 -16.28 10.81 -21.70
C PRO A 76 -15.18 10.41 -20.71
N THR A 77 -15.32 10.75 -19.43
CA THR A 77 -14.36 10.42 -18.37
C THR A 77 -14.50 8.95 -17.93
N PRO A 78 -13.41 8.16 -17.93
CA PRO A 78 -13.42 6.79 -17.41
C PRO A 78 -13.87 6.81 -15.94
N ASP A 79 -14.92 6.08 -15.60
CA ASP A 79 -15.32 5.89 -14.21
C ASP A 79 -14.27 5.01 -13.51
N PRO A 80 -13.53 5.52 -12.51
CA PRO A 80 -12.48 4.76 -11.83
C PRO A 80 -13.00 3.47 -11.18
N SER A 81 -14.28 3.45 -10.80
CA SER A 81 -14.90 2.28 -10.15
C SER A 81 -15.05 1.09 -11.10
N LEU A 82 -15.29 1.34 -12.40
CA LEU A 82 -15.39 0.30 -13.43
C LEU A 82 -14.02 -0.30 -13.72
N MET A 83 -12.98 0.52 -13.82
CA MET A 83 -11.60 0.03 -14.03
C MET A 83 -11.10 -0.79 -12.84
N GLN A 84 -11.42 -0.38 -11.61
CA GLN A 84 -11.07 -1.15 -10.41
C GLN A 84 -11.73 -2.54 -10.40
N THR A 85 -12.98 -2.63 -10.89
CA THR A 85 -13.68 -3.92 -11.04
C THR A 85 -12.98 -4.84 -12.04
N GLN A 86 -12.45 -4.27 -13.14
CA GLN A 86 -11.66 -5.02 -14.11
C GLN A 86 -10.34 -5.52 -13.53
N VAL A 87 -9.62 -4.68 -12.77
CA VAL A 87 -8.40 -5.06 -12.05
C VAL A 87 -8.69 -6.25 -11.11
N ASN A 88 -9.76 -6.19 -10.32
CA ASN A 88 -10.15 -7.28 -9.43
C ASN A 88 -10.54 -8.55 -10.18
N THR A 89 -11.08 -8.43 -11.40
CA THR A 89 -11.39 -9.58 -12.25
C THR A 89 -10.12 -10.28 -12.71
N VAL A 90 -9.08 -9.53 -13.12
CA VAL A 90 -7.76 -10.09 -13.47
C VAL A 90 -7.09 -10.75 -12.27
N LEU A 91 -7.22 -10.17 -11.07
CA LEU A 91 -6.72 -10.74 -9.82
C LEU A 91 -7.51 -11.98 -9.34
N GLY A 92 -8.66 -12.27 -9.96
CA GLY A 92 -9.51 -13.38 -9.57
C GLY A 92 -8.87 -14.76 -9.79
N ASN A 93 -9.15 -15.69 -8.88
CA ASN A 93 -8.64 -17.07 -8.92
C ASN A 93 -8.92 -17.82 -10.24
N PRO A 94 -10.05 -17.65 -10.95
CA PRO A 94 -10.33 -18.45 -12.16
C PRO A 94 -9.27 -18.26 -13.26
N LEU A 95 -8.86 -17.02 -13.54
CA LEU A 95 -7.87 -16.72 -14.57
C LEU A 95 -6.46 -17.14 -14.14
N ALA A 96 -6.14 -16.98 -12.86
CA ALA A 96 -4.89 -17.46 -12.29
C ALA A 96 -4.76 -19.00 -12.42
N ASN A 97 -5.80 -19.74 -12.05
CA ASN A 97 -5.83 -21.20 -12.19
C ASN A 97 -5.72 -21.66 -13.65
N GLN A 98 -6.47 -21.04 -14.56
CA GLN A 98 -6.34 -21.33 -15.99
C GLN A 98 -4.92 -21.08 -16.52
N THR A 99 -4.26 -20.03 -16.04
CA THR A 99 -2.88 -19.72 -16.40
C THR A 99 -1.89 -20.74 -15.83
N ILE A 100 -2.10 -21.15 -14.57
CA ILE A 100 -1.31 -22.20 -13.90
C ILE A 100 -1.41 -23.52 -14.67
N ASP A 101 -2.62 -23.90 -15.09
CA ASP A 101 -2.86 -25.13 -15.85
C ASP A 101 -2.28 -25.06 -17.27
N ALA A 102 -2.46 -23.93 -17.97
CA ALA A 102 -2.01 -23.76 -19.35
C ALA A 102 -0.48 -23.76 -19.50
N LEU A 103 0.23 -23.29 -18.49
CA LEU A 103 1.71 -23.25 -18.47
C LEU A 103 2.32 -24.39 -17.64
N ASP A 104 1.49 -25.33 -17.17
CA ASP A 104 1.90 -26.46 -16.32
C ASP A 104 2.76 -26.04 -15.13
N LEU A 105 2.38 -24.94 -14.46
CA LEU A 105 3.18 -24.35 -13.37
C LEU A 105 3.20 -25.23 -12.11
N LEU A 106 2.31 -26.22 -12.00
CA LEU A 106 2.34 -27.19 -10.90
C LEU A 106 3.60 -28.07 -10.92
N ASN A 107 4.18 -28.29 -12.10
CA ASN A 107 5.41 -29.05 -12.28
C ASN A 107 6.67 -28.19 -12.18
N ASP A 108 6.53 -26.87 -12.03
CA ASP A 108 7.65 -25.93 -12.01
C ASP A 108 8.31 -25.85 -10.61
N PRO A 109 9.65 -25.96 -10.52
CA PRO A 109 10.38 -25.90 -9.25
C PRO A 109 10.14 -24.59 -8.47
N GLU A 110 9.78 -23.49 -9.13
CA GLU A 110 9.46 -22.21 -8.47
C GLU A 110 8.16 -22.26 -7.66
N PHE A 111 7.21 -23.09 -8.08
CA PHE A 111 5.88 -23.22 -7.46
C PHE A 111 5.79 -24.44 -6.53
N GLN A 112 6.82 -25.30 -6.49
CA GLN A 112 6.90 -26.51 -5.64
C GLN A 112 7.65 -26.32 -4.30
N ILE A 113 8.15 -25.11 -4.01
CA ILE A 113 9.17 -24.87 -2.95
C ILE A 113 8.69 -25.23 -1.52
N SER A 114 7.38 -25.26 -1.22
CA SER A 114 6.88 -25.73 0.09
C SER A 114 6.58 -27.23 0.17
N ALA A 115 6.40 -27.92 -0.96
CA ALA A 115 6.10 -29.35 -0.99
C ALA A 115 7.31 -30.21 -0.61
N HIS A 116 8.52 -29.69 -0.82
CA HIS A 116 9.77 -30.35 -0.45
C HIS A 116 9.98 -30.49 1.07
N GLY A 117 9.18 -29.83 1.91
CA GLY A 117 9.19 -29.99 3.37
C GLY A 117 8.36 -31.17 3.91
N ARG A 118 7.56 -31.84 3.07
CA ARG A 118 6.63 -32.90 3.50
C ARG A 118 6.60 -34.16 2.62
N PHE A 119 7.35 -34.22 1.53
CA PHE A 119 7.47 -35.41 0.67
C PHE A 119 8.43 -36.48 1.21
N LEU A 120 8.24 -36.86 2.48
CA LEU A 120 8.66 -38.16 3.02
C LEU A 120 7.42 -38.84 3.65
N ALA A 121 6.47 -39.21 2.80
CA ALA A 121 5.41 -40.15 3.17
C ALA A 121 5.21 -41.13 2.02
N ARG A 122 5.90 -42.27 2.15
CA ARG A 122 5.81 -43.43 1.28
C ARG A 122 4.57 -44.23 1.69
N SER A 123 3.43 -43.97 1.06
CA SER A 123 2.29 -44.90 0.93
C SER A 123 1.32 -44.32 -0.08
N SER A 124 0.98 -45.09 -1.11
CA SER A 124 0.12 -44.67 -2.22
C SER A 124 -1.31 -45.15 -1.95
N SER A 125 -2.20 -44.21 -1.70
CA SER A 125 -3.65 -44.37 -1.86
C SER A 125 -4.16 -43.29 -2.81
N LYS A 126 -5.15 -43.62 -3.64
CA LYS A 126 -5.68 -42.73 -4.70
C LYS A 126 -6.33 -41.46 -4.15
N ASP A 127 -6.87 -41.53 -2.94
CA ASP A 127 -7.52 -40.41 -2.24
C ASP A 127 -6.48 -39.42 -1.66
N GLU A 128 -5.25 -39.86 -1.37
CA GLU A 128 -4.15 -38.97 -0.95
C GLU A 128 -3.52 -38.21 -2.14
N GLU A 129 -3.55 -38.76 -3.37
CA GLU A 129 -3.06 -38.09 -4.58
C GLU A 129 -3.94 -36.88 -4.96
N GLU A 130 -5.28 -37.02 -4.94
CA GLU A 130 -6.19 -35.90 -5.20
C GLU A 130 -6.03 -34.78 -4.16
N SER A 131 -5.98 -35.12 -2.87
CA SER A 131 -5.77 -34.13 -1.81
C SER A 131 -4.41 -33.42 -1.89
N ALA A 132 -3.34 -34.14 -2.24
CA ALA A 132 -2.01 -33.55 -2.43
C ALA A 132 -1.97 -32.60 -3.62
N THR A 133 -2.66 -32.91 -4.73
CA THR A 133 -2.74 -32.00 -5.89
C THR A 133 -3.54 -30.73 -5.58
N GLU A 134 -4.55 -30.80 -4.72
CA GLU A 134 -5.34 -29.65 -4.31
C GLU A 134 -4.55 -28.72 -3.35
N GLU A 135 -3.77 -29.28 -2.43
CA GLU A 135 -2.83 -28.51 -1.59
C GLU A 135 -1.72 -27.85 -2.42
N LEU A 136 -1.12 -28.58 -3.36
CA LEU A 136 -0.12 -28.06 -4.30
C LEU A 136 -0.69 -26.90 -5.13
N ARG A 137 -1.92 -27.04 -5.62
CA ARG A 137 -2.62 -26.00 -6.37
C ARG A 137 -2.88 -24.76 -5.52
N GLY A 138 -3.31 -24.93 -4.27
CA GLY A 138 -3.47 -23.83 -3.31
C GLY A 138 -2.17 -23.05 -3.08
N TYR A 139 -1.05 -23.76 -2.96
CA TYR A 139 0.26 -23.13 -2.80
C TYR A 139 0.77 -22.45 -4.08
N ALA A 140 0.58 -23.07 -5.24
CA ALA A 140 0.91 -22.48 -6.53
C ALA A 140 0.12 -21.18 -6.77
N LEU A 141 -1.17 -21.17 -6.44
CA LEU A 141 -2.02 -19.99 -6.50
C LEU A 141 -1.52 -18.88 -5.55
N TYR A 142 -1.10 -19.23 -4.33
CA TYR A 142 -0.51 -18.27 -3.39
C TYR A 142 0.76 -17.62 -3.95
N ILE A 143 1.69 -18.40 -4.52
CA ILE A 143 2.91 -17.87 -5.15
C ILE A 143 2.55 -16.99 -6.34
N PHE A 144 1.63 -17.45 -7.18
CA PHE A 144 1.15 -16.72 -8.36
C PHE A 144 0.60 -15.34 -7.97
N GLN A 145 -0.29 -15.29 -6.98
CA GLN A 145 -0.88 -14.03 -6.50
C GLN A 145 0.15 -13.11 -5.86
N ARG A 146 1.11 -13.66 -5.09
CA ARG A 146 2.17 -12.86 -4.46
C ARG A 146 3.08 -12.19 -5.49
N ASN A 147 3.29 -12.85 -6.62
CA ASN A 147 4.19 -12.40 -7.68
C ASN A 147 3.47 -11.61 -8.79
N LEU A 148 2.14 -11.59 -8.78
CA LEU A 148 1.29 -10.84 -9.71
C LEU A 148 1.01 -9.44 -9.15
N ALA A 149 1.24 -8.43 -9.98
CA ALA A 149 0.85 -7.05 -9.71
C ALA A 149 0.00 -6.54 -10.87
N VAL A 150 -1.22 -6.12 -10.57
CA VAL A 150 -2.13 -5.50 -11.54
C VAL A 150 -2.44 -4.09 -11.09
N SER A 151 -2.25 -3.12 -11.99
CA SER A 151 -2.54 -1.72 -11.71
C SER A 151 -3.26 -1.06 -12.89
N ASN A 152 -4.04 -0.03 -12.58
CA ASN A 152 -4.63 0.86 -13.56
C ASN A 152 -4.05 2.26 -13.30
N PRO A 153 -3.25 2.83 -14.21
CA PRO A 153 -2.81 4.21 -14.09
C PRO A 153 -4.01 5.17 -14.03
N PRO A 154 -3.96 6.22 -13.20
CA PRO A 154 -5.06 7.18 -13.09
C PRO A 154 -5.39 7.78 -14.46
N GLU A 155 -6.68 8.01 -14.71
CA GLU A 155 -7.20 8.58 -15.96
C GLU A 155 -6.86 7.76 -17.23
N SER A 156 -6.47 6.49 -17.08
CA SER A 156 -6.12 5.61 -18.20
C SER A 156 -7.08 4.43 -18.35
N ARG A 157 -7.36 4.05 -19.60
CA ARG A 157 -8.08 2.81 -19.96
C ARG A 157 -7.17 1.59 -20.04
N VAL A 158 -5.91 1.74 -19.62
CA VAL A 158 -4.90 0.68 -19.67
C VAL A 158 -4.85 -0.07 -18.34
N ILE A 159 -4.87 -1.39 -18.41
CA ILE A 159 -4.56 -2.29 -17.30
C ILE A 159 -3.14 -2.79 -17.51
N GLN A 160 -2.28 -2.53 -16.53
CA GLN A 160 -0.92 -3.01 -16.49
C GLN A 160 -0.89 -4.30 -15.67
N ILE A 161 -0.53 -5.41 -16.31
CA ILE A 161 -0.39 -6.71 -15.66
C ILE A 161 1.10 -7.04 -15.64
N SER A 162 1.68 -7.13 -14.44
CA SER A 162 3.09 -7.41 -14.24
C SER A 162 3.26 -8.69 -13.46
N PHE A 163 4.13 -9.59 -13.91
CA PHE A 163 4.45 -10.82 -13.19
C PHE A 163 5.94 -10.89 -12.88
N THR A 164 6.29 -11.29 -11.67
CA THR A 164 7.68 -11.42 -11.22
C THR A 164 8.08 -12.89 -11.05
N SER A 165 9.13 -13.34 -11.73
CA SER A 165 9.66 -14.70 -11.63
C SER A 165 11.19 -14.70 -11.55
N ILE A 166 11.78 -15.80 -11.11
CA ILE A 166 13.23 -16.04 -11.15
C ILE A 166 13.71 -16.21 -12.61
N ASP A 167 12.87 -16.71 -13.51
CA ASP A 167 13.18 -16.85 -14.92
C ASP A 167 12.54 -15.70 -15.73
N PRO A 168 13.32 -14.93 -16.49
CA PRO A 168 12.79 -13.83 -17.30
C PRO A 168 11.83 -14.31 -18.41
N GLY A 169 12.04 -15.50 -18.97
CA GLY A 169 11.17 -16.08 -19.99
C GLY A 169 9.80 -16.45 -19.42
N LYS A 170 9.78 -17.08 -18.24
CA LYS A 170 8.53 -17.42 -17.53
C LYS A 170 7.76 -16.19 -17.10
N ALA A 171 8.43 -15.14 -16.61
CA ALA A 171 7.77 -13.88 -16.25
C ALA A 171 6.95 -13.32 -17.42
N ALA A 172 7.54 -13.26 -18.61
CA ALA A 172 6.87 -12.78 -19.82
C ALA A 172 5.76 -13.72 -20.28
N ALA A 173 6.00 -15.04 -20.26
CA ALA A 173 5.02 -16.04 -20.66
C ALA A 173 3.75 -16.00 -19.78
N ILE A 174 3.92 -15.94 -18.45
CA ILE A 174 2.81 -15.87 -17.50
C ILE A 174 1.99 -14.59 -17.68
N ALA A 175 2.65 -13.43 -17.77
CA ALA A 175 1.97 -12.15 -17.97
C ALA A 175 1.16 -12.14 -19.28
N ASN A 176 1.78 -12.56 -20.39
CA ASN A 176 1.12 -12.64 -21.69
C ASN A 176 -0.06 -13.62 -21.69
N GLN A 177 0.12 -14.80 -21.10
CA GLN A 177 -0.92 -15.83 -21.06
C GLN A 177 -2.12 -15.38 -20.22
N LEU A 178 -1.88 -14.74 -19.08
CA LEU A 178 -2.94 -14.19 -18.24
C LEU A 178 -3.72 -13.08 -18.98
N ALA A 179 -3.03 -12.19 -19.71
CA ALA A 179 -3.69 -11.17 -20.52
C ALA A 179 -4.54 -11.77 -21.65
N ASN A 180 -4.04 -12.81 -22.32
CA ASN A 180 -4.79 -13.51 -23.36
C ASN A 180 -6.06 -14.17 -22.80
N PHE A 181 -5.96 -14.84 -21.65
CA PHE A 181 -7.14 -15.42 -20.99
C PHE A 181 -8.13 -14.36 -20.51
N TYR A 182 -7.64 -13.22 -20.04
CA TYR A 182 -8.51 -12.11 -19.68
C TYR A 182 -9.30 -11.57 -20.89
N VAL A 183 -8.63 -11.33 -22.02
CA VAL A 183 -9.29 -10.88 -23.26
C VAL A 183 -10.26 -11.94 -23.79
N ALA A 184 -9.89 -13.22 -23.75
CA ALA A 184 -10.77 -14.32 -24.15
C ALA A 184 -12.01 -14.41 -23.25
N ASN A 185 -11.85 -14.32 -21.92
CA ASN A 185 -12.97 -14.33 -20.97
C ASN A 185 -13.90 -13.12 -21.16
N LEU A 186 -13.38 -11.94 -21.52
CA LEU A 186 -14.22 -10.79 -21.89
C LEU A 186 -15.04 -11.06 -23.15
N LEU A 187 -14.43 -11.66 -24.17
CA LEU A 187 -15.12 -12.04 -25.39
C LEU A 187 -16.22 -13.08 -25.12
N ASP A 188 -15.91 -14.12 -24.33
CA ASP A 188 -16.86 -15.17 -23.97
C ASP A 188 -18.04 -14.63 -23.17
N ARG A 189 -17.79 -13.76 -22.17
CA ARG A 189 -18.85 -13.09 -21.40
C ARG A 189 -19.73 -12.21 -22.29
N ARG A 190 -19.12 -11.40 -23.16
CA ARG A 190 -19.85 -10.56 -24.13
C ARG A 190 -20.73 -11.42 -25.04
N ASN A 191 -20.19 -12.50 -25.60
CA ASN A 191 -20.92 -13.42 -26.48
C ASN A 191 -22.05 -14.14 -25.73
N ALA A 192 -21.82 -14.55 -24.49
CA ALA A 192 -22.85 -15.13 -23.63
C ALA A 192 -24.00 -14.12 -23.39
N ASP A 193 -23.69 -12.87 -23.03
CA ASP A 193 -24.68 -11.83 -22.80
C ASP A 193 -25.47 -11.49 -24.07
N ILE A 194 -24.80 -11.34 -25.21
CA ILE A 194 -25.45 -11.11 -26.51
C ILE A 194 -26.35 -12.29 -26.88
N SER A 195 -25.88 -13.53 -26.72
CA SER A 195 -26.66 -14.73 -27.04
C SER A 195 -27.89 -14.88 -26.14
N ALA A 196 -27.77 -14.54 -24.84
CA ALA A 196 -28.88 -14.56 -23.89
C ALA A 196 -29.90 -13.45 -24.15
N TRP A 197 -29.44 -12.26 -24.57
CA TRP A 197 -30.32 -11.19 -25.04
C TRP A 197 -31.04 -11.62 -26.34
N ARG A 198 -30.31 -12.16 -27.32
CA ARG A 198 -30.86 -12.64 -28.60
C ARG A 198 -31.90 -13.72 -28.41
N ALA A 199 -31.65 -14.70 -27.54
CA ALA A 199 -32.63 -15.75 -27.23
C ALA A 199 -33.94 -15.18 -26.67
N ARG A 200 -33.88 -14.15 -25.82
CA ARG A 200 -35.06 -13.42 -25.31
C ARG A 200 -35.73 -12.58 -26.40
N ALA A 201 -34.95 -11.97 -27.28
CA ALA A 201 -35.43 -11.18 -28.41
C ALA A 201 -36.18 -12.08 -29.42
N LEU A 202 -35.64 -13.24 -29.79
CA LEU A 202 -36.27 -14.21 -30.69
C LEU A 202 -37.62 -14.69 -30.13
N LYS A 203 -37.69 -15.02 -28.83
CA LYS A 203 -38.96 -15.39 -28.18
C LYS A 203 -39.99 -14.25 -28.25
N SER A 204 -39.54 -13.01 -28.08
CA SER A 204 -40.40 -11.82 -28.20
C SER A 204 -40.80 -11.56 -29.66
N LEU A 205 -39.91 -11.83 -30.62
CA LEU A 205 -40.12 -11.64 -32.04
C LEU A 205 -41.26 -12.52 -32.56
N ASP A 206 -41.30 -13.79 -32.16
CA ASP A 206 -42.40 -14.70 -32.51
C ASP A 206 -43.75 -14.21 -31.95
N ALA A 207 -43.75 -13.73 -30.70
CA ALA A 207 -44.95 -13.16 -30.08
C ALA A 207 -45.42 -11.90 -30.82
N GLN A 208 -44.50 -11.00 -31.18
CA GLN A 208 -44.81 -9.79 -31.95
C GLN A 208 -45.27 -10.11 -33.37
N LYS A 209 -44.67 -11.11 -34.02
CA LYS A 209 -45.11 -11.60 -35.34
C LYS A 209 -46.56 -12.09 -35.30
N GLY A 210 -46.93 -12.85 -34.27
CA GLY A 210 -48.32 -13.29 -34.06
C GLY A 210 -49.28 -12.11 -33.94
N GLN A 211 -48.90 -11.06 -33.20
CA GLN A 211 -49.68 -9.84 -33.06
C GLN A 211 -49.82 -9.04 -34.37
N VAL A 212 -48.77 -8.99 -35.19
CA VAL A 212 -48.81 -8.37 -36.52
C VAL A 212 -49.77 -9.13 -37.43
N ILE A 213 -49.67 -10.46 -37.49
CA ILE A 213 -50.58 -11.29 -38.30
C ILE A 213 -52.03 -11.10 -37.87
N GLU A 214 -52.31 -11.04 -36.56
CA GLU A 214 -53.65 -10.79 -36.04
C GLU A 214 -54.17 -9.39 -36.41
N ALA A 215 -53.34 -8.36 -36.29
CA ALA A 215 -53.71 -6.99 -36.64
C ALA A 215 -53.91 -6.81 -38.15
N GLU A 216 -53.03 -7.35 -38.98
CA GLU A 216 -53.17 -7.36 -40.45
C GLU A 216 -54.40 -8.18 -40.88
N GLY A 217 -54.69 -9.30 -40.21
CA GLY A 217 -55.91 -10.08 -40.41
C GLY A 217 -57.17 -9.28 -40.12
N ARG A 218 -57.21 -8.52 -39.01
CA ARG A 218 -58.32 -7.59 -38.70
C ARG A 218 -58.48 -6.51 -39.77
N VAL A 219 -57.38 -5.95 -40.29
CA VAL A 219 -57.42 -4.99 -41.40
C VAL A 219 -57.98 -5.63 -42.66
N ALA A 220 -57.54 -6.85 -43.01
CA ALA A 220 -58.03 -7.57 -44.17
C ALA A 220 -59.54 -7.87 -44.07
N ASP A 221 -60.02 -8.31 -42.90
CA ASP A 221 -61.44 -8.57 -42.63
C ASP A 221 -62.29 -7.31 -42.73
N LEU A 222 -61.83 -6.20 -42.12
CA LEU A 222 -62.53 -4.92 -42.17
C LEU A 222 -62.49 -4.31 -43.58
N ARG A 223 -61.39 -4.48 -44.32
CA ARG A 223 -61.29 -4.06 -45.72
C ARG A 223 -62.21 -4.89 -46.61
N ALA A 224 -62.31 -6.20 -46.42
CA ALA A 224 -63.22 -7.05 -47.17
C ALA A 224 -64.69 -6.69 -46.90
N LYS A 225 -65.07 -6.52 -45.62
CA LYS A 225 -66.42 -6.07 -45.22
C LYS A 225 -66.72 -4.65 -45.70
N GLY A 226 -65.72 -3.75 -45.61
CA GLY A 226 -65.79 -2.39 -46.10
C GLY A 226 -65.92 -2.34 -47.62
N GLN A 227 -65.16 -3.12 -48.39
CA GLN A 227 -65.21 -3.13 -49.85
C GLN A 227 -66.57 -3.60 -50.41
N ILE A 228 -67.28 -4.48 -49.69
CA ILE A 228 -68.68 -4.83 -49.97
C ILE A 228 -69.62 -3.62 -49.82
N LEU A 229 -69.25 -2.64 -48.99
CA LEU A 229 -70.04 -1.44 -48.68
C LEU A 229 -69.53 -0.18 -49.42
N THR A 230 -68.25 -0.15 -49.81
CA THR A 230 -67.51 1.03 -50.30
C THR A 230 -67.11 0.87 -51.77
N SER A 231 -67.70 -0.06 -52.53
CA SER A 231 -67.53 -0.09 -54.00
C SER A 231 -68.05 1.22 -54.59
N SER A 232 -67.16 2.22 -54.72
CA SER A 232 -67.31 3.50 -55.41
C SER A 232 -68.42 4.46 -54.96
N ASN A 233 -69.22 4.11 -53.96
CA ASN A 233 -70.50 4.78 -53.71
C ASN A 233 -70.54 5.78 -52.56
N VAL A 234 -69.50 6.01 -51.74
CA VAL A 234 -69.62 6.95 -50.60
C VAL A 234 -69.65 8.42 -51.06
N THR A 235 -68.78 8.78 -52.02
CA THR A 235 -68.77 10.14 -52.58
C THR A 235 -69.98 10.38 -53.48
N LEU A 236 -70.42 9.35 -54.24
CA LEU A 236 -71.67 9.39 -54.99
C LEU A 236 -72.88 9.45 -54.04
N ALA A 237 -72.94 8.66 -52.98
CA ALA A 237 -74.04 8.66 -52.02
C ALA A 237 -74.20 10.01 -51.30
N ASN A 238 -73.10 10.70 -50.97
CA ASN A 238 -73.18 12.06 -50.43
C ASN A 238 -73.75 13.06 -51.46
N SER A 239 -73.37 12.93 -52.73
CA SER A 239 -73.94 13.75 -53.82
C SER A 239 -75.43 13.41 -54.05
N ASP A 240 -75.77 12.14 -54.10
CA ASP A 240 -77.14 11.63 -54.29
C ASP A 240 -78.04 12.03 -53.12
N MET A 241 -77.54 12.01 -51.88
CA MET A 241 -78.29 12.51 -50.71
C MET A 241 -78.54 14.01 -50.77
N GLN A 242 -77.57 14.82 -51.24
CA GLN A 242 -77.78 16.25 -51.43
C GLN A 242 -78.82 16.52 -52.52
N GLU A 243 -78.78 15.75 -53.61
CA GLU A 243 -79.76 15.83 -54.70
C GLU A 243 -81.16 15.37 -54.24
N LEU A 244 -81.26 14.23 -53.55
CA LEU A 244 -82.52 13.72 -52.98
C LEU A 244 -83.10 14.69 -51.95
N ASN A 245 -82.28 15.27 -51.08
CA ASN A 245 -82.73 16.26 -50.11
C ASN A 245 -83.25 17.54 -50.81
N LYS A 246 -82.59 17.98 -51.88
CA LYS A 246 -83.07 19.11 -52.70
C LYS A 246 -84.41 18.79 -53.36
N LEU A 247 -84.53 17.63 -54.02
CA LEU A 247 -85.77 17.18 -54.65
C LEU A 247 -86.91 17.00 -53.63
N LEU A 248 -86.60 16.54 -52.41
CA LEU A 248 -87.56 16.43 -51.32
C LEU A 248 -88.06 17.80 -50.87
N ILE A 249 -87.17 18.78 -50.69
CA ILE A 249 -87.53 20.16 -50.32
C ILE A 249 -88.43 20.78 -51.40
N GLU A 250 -88.06 20.62 -52.67
CA GLU A 250 -88.87 21.09 -53.81
C GLU A 250 -90.25 20.41 -53.82
N SER A 251 -90.30 19.08 -53.71
CA SER A 251 -91.57 18.34 -53.69
C SER A 251 -92.44 18.67 -52.46
N LYS A 252 -91.86 18.96 -51.29
CA LYS A 252 -92.59 19.40 -50.09
C LYS A 252 -93.13 20.82 -50.26
N ALA A 253 -92.39 21.70 -50.92
CA ALA A 253 -92.87 23.04 -51.27
C ALA A 253 -94.06 22.97 -52.24
N ASP A 254 -93.98 22.10 -53.26
CA ASP A 254 -95.09 21.84 -54.19
C ASP A 254 -96.31 21.25 -53.48
N GLU A 255 -96.09 20.28 -52.58
CA GLU A 255 -97.15 19.69 -51.75
C GLU A 255 -97.84 20.76 -50.89
N ALA A 256 -97.07 21.64 -50.25
CA ALA A 256 -97.60 22.75 -49.44
C ALA A 256 -98.39 23.74 -50.29
N ASN A 257 -97.90 24.08 -51.48
CA ASN A 257 -98.59 24.95 -52.44
C ASN A 257 -99.93 24.33 -52.88
N LEU A 258 -99.95 23.06 -53.27
CA LEU A 258 -101.17 22.35 -53.69
C LEU A 258 -102.17 22.18 -52.54
N ARG A 259 -101.70 21.90 -51.31
CA ARG A 259 -102.55 21.87 -50.11
C ARG A 259 -103.18 23.23 -49.83
N SER A 260 -102.40 24.31 -49.97
CA SER A 260 -102.91 25.67 -49.81
C SER A 260 -103.96 26.02 -50.87
N LYS A 261 -103.75 25.60 -52.13
CA LYS A 261 -104.73 25.78 -53.21
C LYS A 261 -106.02 25.01 -52.93
N LEU A 262 -105.91 23.76 -52.49
CA LEU A 262 -107.05 22.92 -52.16
C LEU A 262 -107.86 23.49 -50.98
N SER A 263 -107.19 23.95 -49.92
CA SER A 263 -107.87 24.55 -48.77
C SER A 263 -108.57 25.87 -49.15
N ALA A 264 -107.96 26.69 -50.01
CA ALA A 264 -108.61 27.88 -50.56
C ALA A 264 -109.87 27.53 -51.36
N ILE A 265 -109.85 26.48 -52.19
CA ILE A 265 -111.03 26.04 -52.96
C ILE A 265 -112.11 25.44 -52.05
N ASP A 266 -111.75 24.66 -51.04
CA ASP A 266 -112.71 24.10 -50.07
C ASP A 266 -113.39 25.22 -49.26
N GLN A 267 -112.67 26.29 -48.92
CA GLN A 267 -113.26 27.49 -48.30
C GLN A 267 -114.27 28.20 -49.22
N ILE A 268 -114.06 28.23 -50.55
CA ILE A 268 -115.04 28.78 -51.52
C ILE A 268 -116.34 27.97 -51.49
N LYS A 269 -116.25 26.64 -51.47
CA LYS A 269 -117.43 25.75 -51.41
C LYS A 269 -118.25 25.94 -50.13
N LEU A 270 -117.57 26.16 -49.00
CA LEU A 270 -118.22 26.32 -47.69
C LEU A 270 -118.81 27.72 -47.47
N SER A 271 -118.23 28.78 -48.04
CA SER A 271 -118.60 30.17 -47.74
C SER A 271 -119.52 30.84 -48.75
N GLY A 272 -119.94 30.17 -49.83
CA GLY A 272 -120.99 30.68 -50.72
C GLY A 272 -120.63 32.01 -51.42
N GLY A 273 -119.34 32.26 -51.69
CA GLY A 273 -118.89 33.40 -52.51
C GLY A 273 -118.28 34.58 -51.74
N SER A 274 -117.19 34.36 -50.99
CA SER A 274 -116.35 35.46 -50.49
C SER A 274 -115.10 35.69 -51.38
N THR A 275 -114.76 36.95 -51.57
CA THR A 275 -114.17 37.53 -52.79
C THR A 275 -112.66 37.32 -52.99
N ASN A 276 -111.93 36.73 -52.03
CA ASN A 276 -110.46 36.70 -52.08
C ASN A 276 -109.85 35.38 -52.58
N ALA A 277 -110.55 34.25 -52.47
CA ALA A 277 -110.10 32.97 -53.03
C ALA A 277 -110.50 32.78 -54.52
N ILE A 278 -111.27 33.73 -55.06
CA ILE A 278 -111.83 33.68 -56.42
C ILE A 278 -110.75 33.92 -57.49
N ASN A 279 -109.67 34.65 -57.16
CA ASN A 279 -108.65 35.05 -58.13
C ASN A 279 -107.92 33.88 -58.82
N GLU A 280 -107.77 32.72 -58.16
CA GLU A 280 -107.05 31.59 -58.76
C GLU A 280 -107.99 30.64 -59.52
N VAL A 281 -109.26 30.52 -59.10
CA VAL A 281 -110.30 29.82 -59.86
C VAL A 281 -110.66 30.60 -61.14
N LEU A 282 -110.54 31.93 -61.11
CA LEU A 282 -110.65 32.83 -62.27
C LEU A 282 -109.56 32.60 -63.33
N ALA A 283 -108.44 31.95 -62.98
CA ALA A 283 -107.39 31.62 -63.95
C ALA A 283 -107.81 30.51 -64.92
N SER A 284 -108.84 29.71 -64.58
CA SER A 284 -109.42 28.75 -65.52
C SER A 284 -110.28 29.47 -66.55
N GLN A 285 -109.83 29.46 -67.80
CA GLN A 285 -110.53 30.10 -68.93
C GLN A 285 -111.97 29.57 -69.09
N ALA A 286 -112.21 28.31 -68.76
CA ALA A 286 -113.55 27.70 -68.79
C ALA A 286 -114.47 28.26 -67.70
N VAL A 287 -114.00 28.37 -66.46
CA VAL A 287 -114.79 28.94 -65.36
C VAL A 287 -115.05 30.43 -65.61
N SER A 288 -114.05 31.17 -66.10
CA SER A 288 -114.19 32.58 -66.46
C SER A 288 -115.28 32.79 -67.53
N GLN A 289 -115.25 32.02 -68.63
CA GLN A 289 -116.28 32.07 -69.68
C GLN A 289 -117.68 31.73 -69.16
N LEU A 290 -117.81 30.67 -68.35
CA LEU A 290 -119.08 30.29 -67.75
C LEU A 290 -119.60 31.35 -66.77
N ARG A 291 -118.71 32.05 -66.04
CA ARG A 291 -119.10 33.16 -65.14
C ARG A 291 -119.51 34.41 -65.91
N THR A 292 -118.86 34.72 -67.03
CA THR A 292 -119.32 35.79 -67.93
C THR A 292 -120.72 35.46 -68.48
N GLN A 293 -120.95 34.21 -68.90
CA GLN A 293 -122.28 33.74 -69.32
C GLN A 293 -123.30 33.81 -68.19
N GLU A 294 -122.93 33.45 -66.95
CA GLU A 294 -123.81 33.59 -65.79
C GLU A 294 -124.18 35.05 -65.54
N LEU A 295 -123.21 35.96 -65.56
CA LEU A 295 -123.45 37.40 -65.36
C LEU A 295 -124.32 37.99 -66.49
N ASP A 296 -124.11 37.58 -67.75
CA ASP A 296 -124.97 37.99 -68.86
C ASP A 296 -126.40 37.44 -68.73
N LEU A 297 -126.56 36.18 -68.31
CA LEU A 297 -127.87 35.61 -68.02
C LEU A 297 -128.55 36.32 -66.84
N MET A 298 -127.81 36.62 -65.76
CA MET A 298 -128.33 37.38 -64.62
C MET A 298 -128.75 38.79 -65.03
N ARG A 299 -127.98 39.47 -65.90
CA ARG A 299 -128.34 40.77 -66.48
C ARG A 299 -129.61 40.67 -67.32
N GLN A 300 -129.70 39.67 -68.20
CA GLN A 300 -130.91 39.44 -69.02
C GLN A 300 -132.13 39.09 -68.16
N ILE A 301 -131.97 38.31 -67.09
CA ILE A 301 -133.03 38.03 -66.12
C ILE A 301 -133.47 39.33 -65.45
N ALA A 302 -132.54 40.16 -64.97
CA ALA A 302 -132.83 41.43 -64.32
C ALA A 302 -133.54 42.43 -65.25
N GLU A 303 -133.10 42.55 -66.51
CA GLU A 303 -133.76 43.36 -67.54
C GLU A 303 -135.17 42.86 -67.85
N ASN A 304 -135.35 41.54 -67.96
CA ASN A 304 -136.63 40.93 -68.28
C ASN A 304 -137.62 40.97 -67.08
N SER A 305 -137.12 40.84 -65.84
CA SER A 305 -137.92 40.98 -64.62
C SER A 305 -138.31 42.43 -64.31
N ALA A 306 -137.53 43.41 -64.78
CA ALA A 306 -137.89 44.82 -64.66
C ALA A 306 -139.06 45.22 -65.58
N ILE A 307 -139.29 44.48 -66.68
CA ILE A 307 -140.29 44.77 -67.70
C ILE A 307 -141.54 43.88 -67.55
N TYR A 308 -141.40 42.65 -67.05
CA TYR A 308 -142.49 41.68 -66.93
C TYR A 308 -142.58 41.09 -65.52
N ASN A 309 -143.79 40.98 -64.97
CA ASN A 309 -144.06 40.34 -63.67
C ASN A 309 -143.51 38.90 -63.61
N ASP A 310 -143.11 38.45 -62.42
CA ASP A 310 -142.32 37.24 -62.11
C ASP A 310 -142.73 35.91 -62.77
N HIS A 311 -143.94 35.78 -63.33
CA HIS A 311 -144.49 34.55 -63.92
C HIS A 311 -144.33 34.43 -65.46
N ASN A 312 -143.45 35.22 -66.08
CA ASN A 312 -143.24 35.17 -67.53
C ASN A 312 -142.57 33.85 -67.96
N PRO A 313 -143.11 33.09 -68.94
CA PRO A 313 -142.44 31.89 -69.46
C PRO A 313 -141.01 32.16 -69.96
N ARG A 314 -140.68 33.38 -70.40
CA ARG A 314 -139.29 33.76 -70.74
C ARG A 314 -138.36 33.85 -69.53
N THR A 315 -138.81 34.33 -68.37
CA THR A 315 -137.96 34.38 -67.16
C THR A 315 -137.74 32.99 -66.58
N ALA A 316 -138.73 32.09 -66.66
CA ALA A 316 -138.58 30.68 -66.29
C ALA A 316 -137.53 29.95 -67.15
N ILE A 317 -137.53 30.18 -68.47
CA ILE A 317 -136.52 29.62 -69.38
C ILE A 317 -135.11 30.15 -69.05
N LEU A 318 -134.97 31.46 -68.84
CA LEU A 318 -133.69 32.07 -68.46
C LEU A 318 -133.18 31.57 -67.09
N ASN A 319 -134.07 31.38 -66.11
CA ASN A 319 -133.72 30.76 -64.83
C ASN A 319 -133.28 29.30 -64.98
N GLY A 320 -133.89 28.54 -65.90
CA GLY A 320 -133.43 27.20 -66.28
C GLY A 320 -132.03 27.20 -66.89
N HIS A 321 -131.74 28.15 -67.79
CA HIS A 321 -130.39 28.35 -68.34
C HIS A 321 -129.37 28.78 -67.27
N LEU A 322 -129.76 29.65 -66.34
CA LEU A 322 -128.92 30.06 -65.22
C LEU A 322 -128.59 28.87 -64.29
N ALA A 323 -129.57 28.01 -64.02
CA ALA A 323 -129.37 26.79 -63.24
C ALA A 323 -128.44 25.80 -63.96
N ASP A 324 -128.59 25.60 -65.27
CA ASP A 324 -127.69 24.77 -66.09
C ASP A 324 -126.24 25.32 -66.09
N VAL A 325 -126.07 26.63 -66.28
CA VAL A 325 -124.74 27.28 -66.21
C VAL A 325 -124.13 27.14 -64.81
N ARG A 326 -124.91 27.34 -63.73
CA ARG A 326 -124.43 27.12 -62.35
C ARG A 326 -124.02 25.67 -62.08
N GLN A 327 -124.78 24.70 -62.60
CA GLN A 327 -124.46 23.28 -62.49
C GLN A 327 -123.20 22.93 -63.29
N ARG A 328 -123.00 23.50 -64.48
CA ARG A 328 -121.76 23.34 -65.25
C ARG A 328 -120.57 23.95 -64.52
N ILE A 329 -120.75 25.09 -63.85
CA ILE A 329 -119.70 25.72 -63.03
C ILE A 329 -119.35 24.84 -61.84
N SER A 330 -120.32 24.26 -61.13
CA SER A 330 -120.00 23.35 -60.02
C SER A 330 -119.31 22.08 -60.50
N GLN A 331 -119.73 21.51 -61.64
CA GLN A 331 -119.06 20.36 -62.25
C GLN A 331 -117.62 20.68 -62.68
N GLU A 332 -117.38 21.88 -63.22
CA GLU A 332 -116.05 22.31 -63.61
C GLU A 332 -115.15 22.57 -62.40
N ILE A 333 -115.69 23.16 -61.32
CA ILE A 333 -114.99 23.29 -60.03
C ILE A 333 -114.67 21.90 -59.45
N ASP A 334 -115.60 20.94 -59.50
CA ASP A 334 -115.37 19.57 -59.02
C ASP A 334 -114.30 18.84 -59.83
N ARG A 335 -114.25 19.03 -61.16
CA ARG A 335 -113.16 18.53 -62.02
C ARG A 335 -111.82 19.14 -61.63
N ILE A 336 -111.76 20.45 -61.41
CA ILE A 336 -110.54 21.14 -60.96
C ILE A 336 -110.09 20.62 -59.59
N VAL A 337 -111.00 20.49 -58.62
CA VAL A 337 -110.69 19.95 -57.28
C VAL A 337 -110.19 18.51 -57.37
N THR A 338 -110.81 17.67 -58.21
CA THR A 338 -110.35 16.30 -58.44
C THR A 338 -108.97 16.28 -59.08
N GLY A 339 -108.70 17.17 -60.03
CA GLY A 339 -107.38 17.38 -60.63
C GLY A 339 -106.32 17.74 -59.58
N VAL A 340 -106.57 18.77 -58.78
CA VAL A 340 -105.66 19.21 -57.69
C VAL A 340 -105.49 18.13 -56.62
N ARG A 341 -106.53 17.36 -56.28
CA ARG A 341 -106.41 16.21 -55.35
C ARG A 341 -105.52 15.11 -55.90
N ASN A 342 -105.69 14.77 -57.18
CA ASN A 342 -104.86 13.75 -57.83
C ASN A 342 -103.40 14.21 -57.93
N GLU A 343 -103.17 15.48 -58.25
CA GLU A 343 -101.85 16.08 -58.28
C GLU A 343 -101.21 16.11 -56.88
N LEU A 344 -101.95 16.52 -55.86
CA LEU A 344 -101.51 16.49 -54.47
C LEU A 344 -101.16 15.08 -54.00
N ALA A 345 -102.00 14.09 -54.33
CA ALA A 345 -101.74 12.68 -53.99
C ALA A 345 -100.47 12.18 -54.69
N ALA A 346 -100.26 12.53 -55.96
CA ALA A 346 -99.06 12.17 -56.72
C ALA A 346 -97.79 12.81 -56.13
N VAL A 347 -97.84 14.10 -55.77
CA VAL A 347 -96.72 14.81 -55.14
C VAL A 347 -96.45 14.30 -53.73
N THR A 348 -97.48 13.97 -52.96
CA THR A 348 -97.34 13.37 -51.61
C THR A 348 -96.70 11.98 -51.68
N ALA A 349 -97.12 11.14 -52.62
CA ALA A 349 -96.50 9.82 -52.84
C ALA A 349 -95.03 9.96 -53.27
N ARG A 350 -94.73 10.95 -54.11
CA ARG A 350 -93.35 11.27 -54.52
C ARG A 350 -92.49 11.78 -53.36
N SER A 351 -93.02 12.69 -52.53
CA SER A 351 -92.30 13.22 -51.37
C SER A 351 -92.00 12.12 -50.34
N ALA A 352 -92.96 11.20 -50.10
CA ALA A 352 -92.75 10.03 -49.26
C ALA A 352 -91.70 9.06 -49.83
N ALA A 353 -91.69 8.84 -51.15
CA ALA A 353 -90.69 7.99 -51.81
C ALA A 353 -89.27 8.59 -51.71
N PHE A 354 -89.12 9.90 -51.90
CA PHE A 354 -87.83 10.59 -51.72
C PHE A 354 -87.37 10.57 -50.26
N GLU A 355 -88.28 10.72 -49.28
CA GLU A 355 -87.95 10.63 -47.86
C GLU A 355 -87.45 9.22 -47.48
N GLU A 356 -88.07 8.16 -48.00
CA GLU A 356 -87.65 6.78 -47.75
C GLU A 356 -86.29 6.46 -48.40
N GLN A 357 -86.07 6.91 -49.65
CA GLN A 357 -84.78 6.79 -50.31
C GLN A 357 -83.68 7.54 -49.58
N LEU A 358 -83.96 8.74 -49.05
CA LEU A 358 -83.02 9.52 -48.26
C LEU A 358 -82.66 8.82 -46.94
N LYS A 359 -83.62 8.23 -46.24
CA LYS A 359 -83.36 7.42 -45.03
C LYS A 359 -82.51 6.20 -45.34
N GLY A 360 -82.84 5.45 -46.39
CA GLY A 360 -82.05 4.30 -46.82
C GLY A 360 -80.61 4.68 -47.21
N ALA A 361 -80.43 5.79 -47.91
CA ALA A 361 -79.11 6.31 -48.27
C ALA A 361 -78.32 6.79 -47.03
N ALA A 362 -78.97 7.48 -46.09
CA ALA A 362 -78.35 7.94 -44.84
C ALA A 362 -77.88 6.78 -43.96
N ASP A 363 -78.68 5.72 -43.83
CA ASP A 363 -78.31 4.51 -43.06
C ASP A 363 -77.13 3.76 -43.69
N GLN A 364 -77.12 3.63 -45.03
CA GLN A 364 -75.99 3.02 -45.74
C GLN A 364 -74.71 3.82 -45.56
N ASN A 365 -74.79 5.15 -45.67
CA ASN A 365 -73.65 6.04 -45.50
C ASN A 365 -73.13 6.03 -44.05
N GLY A 366 -74.02 6.05 -43.06
CA GLY A 366 -73.65 5.95 -41.65
C GLY A 366 -72.94 4.63 -41.32
N ARG A 367 -73.39 3.51 -41.90
CA ARG A 367 -72.69 2.22 -41.77
C ARG A 367 -71.31 2.26 -42.43
N ALA A 368 -71.21 2.80 -43.64
CA ALA A 368 -69.94 2.92 -44.36
C ALA A 368 -68.92 3.78 -43.58
N GLU A 369 -69.36 4.88 -42.99
CA GLU A 369 -68.51 5.76 -42.18
C GLU A 369 -67.99 5.05 -40.92
N ILE A 370 -68.86 4.33 -40.20
CA ILE A 370 -68.44 3.52 -39.04
C ILE A 370 -67.36 2.49 -39.42
N TYR A 371 -67.52 1.80 -40.56
CA TYR A 371 -66.51 0.86 -41.04
C TYR A 371 -65.20 1.53 -41.45
N SER A 372 -65.25 2.72 -42.06
CA SER A 372 -64.03 3.47 -42.40
C SER A 372 -63.23 3.89 -41.17
N VAL A 373 -63.91 4.31 -40.08
CA VAL A 373 -63.25 4.67 -38.82
C VAL A 373 -62.63 3.44 -38.17
N GLN A 374 -63.34 2.31 -38.13
CA GLN A 374 -62.80 1.04 -37.62
C GLN A 374 -61.61 0.55 -38.42
N LEU A 375 -61.67 0.64 -39.76
CA LEU A 375 -60.56 0.30 -40.64
C LEU A 375 -59.34 1.17 -40.36
N GLN A 376 -59.51 2.49 -40.24
CA GLN A 376 -58.40 3.41 -39.96
C GLN A 376 -57.73 3.12 -38.61
N VAL A 377 -58.52 2.79 -37.57
CA VAL A 377 -57.97 2.38 -36.26
C VAL A 377 -57.18 1.07 -36.38
N ALA A 378 -57.74 0.08 -37.07
CA ALA A 378 -57.07 -1.20 -37.30
C ALA A 378 -55.78 -1.05 -38.13
N GLU A 379 -55.77 -0.18 -39.15
CA GLU A 379 -54.60 0.11 -39.96
C GLU A 379 -53.49 0.77 -39.13
N ARG A 380 -53.84 1.74 -38.27
CA ARG A 380 -52.88 2.37 -37.35
C ARG A 380 -52.30 1.37 -36.35
N ASP A 381 -53.12 0.48 -35.79
CA ASP A 381 -52.67 -0.59 -34.88
C ASP A 381 -51.74 -1.59 -35.60
N ALA A 382 -52.07 -1.98 -36.84
CA ALA A 382 -51.21 -2.85 -37.65
C ALA A 382 -49.85 -2.21 -37.96
N VAL A 383 -49.83 -0.93 -38.35
CA VAL A 383 -48.57 -0.19 -38.61
C VAL A 383 -47.73 -0.07 -37.34
N ALA A 384 -48.34 0.25 -36.19
CA ALA A 384 -47.63 0.37 -34.92
C ALA A 384 -47.01 -0.96 -34.46
N ARG A 385 -47.73 -2.08 -34.60
CA ARG A 385 -47.19 -3.41 -34.28
C ARG A 385 -46.09 -3.83 -35.24
N ARG A 386 -46.26 -3.51 -36.53
CA ARG A 386 -45.25 -3.79 -37.56
C ARG A 386 -43.96 -3.03 -37.31
N SER A 387 -44.01 -1.75 -36.93
CA SER A 387 -42.78 -0.98 -36.64
C SER A 387 -42.01 -1.57 -35.45
N VAL A 388 -42.71 -1.97 -34.38
CA VAL A 388 -42.07 -2.64 -33.23
C VAL A 388 -41.41 -3.96 -33.63
N TYR A 389 -42.08 -4.76 -34.48
CA TYR A 389 -41.53 -6.00 -35.01
C TYR A 389 -40.28 -5.75 -35.88
N GLU A 390 -40.33 -4.78 -36.80
CA GLU A 390 -39.21 -4.42 -37.68
C GLU A 390 -38.01 -3.88 -36.88
N ASP A 391 -38.24 -3.08 -35.85
CA ASP A 391 -37.18 -2.57 -34.97
C ASP A 391 -36.52 -3.70 -34.16
N LEU A 392 -37.33 -4.62 -33.62
CA LEU A 392 -36.81 -5.79 -32.90
C LEU A 392 -36.02 -6.72 -33.83
N LEU A 393 -36.51 -6.93 -35.07
CA LEU A 393 -35.81 -7.71 -36.08
C LEU A 393 -34.47 -7.08 -36.45
N ARG A 394 -34.42 -5.75 -36.64
CA ARG A 394 -33.16 -5.04 -36.91
C ARG A 394 -32.19 -5.18 -35.75
N SER A 395 -32.67 -5.07 -34.51
CA SER A 395 -31.85 -5.24 -33.31
C SER A 395 -31.30 -6.68 -33.18
N GLU A 396 -32.10 -7.69 -33.55
CA GLU A 396 -31.67 -9.09 -33.61
C GLU A 396 -30.57 -9.32 -34.65
N GLN A 397 -30.72 -8.77 -35.86
CA GLN A 397 -29.70 -8.85 -36.92
C GLN A 397 -28.39 -8.17 -36.50
N GLN A 398 -28.46 -7.04 -35.78
CA GLN A 398 -27.28 -6.39 -35.22
C GLN A 398 -26.58 -7.25 -34.17
N ALA A 399 -27.35 -7.89 -33.28
CA ALA A 399 -26.80 -8.82 -32.29
C ALA A 399 -26.12 -10.04 -32.95
N ASP A 400 -26.68 -10.56 -34.05
CA ASP A 400 -26.05 -11.64 -34.82
C ASP A 400 -24.72 -11.20 -35.45
N ALA A 401 -24.69 -10.03 -36.09
CA ALA A 401 -23.47 -9.47 -36.64
C ALA A 401 -22.39 -9.25 -35.56
N MET A 402 -22.80 -8.88 -34.34
CA MET A 402 -21.91 -8.71 -33.20
C MET A 402 -21.34 -10.03 -32.65
N LEU A 403 -22.11 -11.13 -32.69
CA LEU A 403 -21.62 -12.46 -32.31
C LEU A 403 -20.54 -12.98 -33.27
N GLY A 404 -20.57 -12.55 -34.53
CA GLY A 404 -19.54 -12.86 -35.52
C GLY A 404 -18.26 -12.04 -35.38
N SER A 405 -18.21 -11.01 -34.54
CA SER A 405 -17.03 -10.15 -34.38
C SER A 405 -16.10 -10.66 -33.27
N ALA A 406 -14.82 -10.80 -33.59
CA ALA A 406 -13.78 -11.17 -32.60
C ALA A 406 -13.32 -9.98 -31.71
N ASP A 407 -14.12 -8.91 -31.65
CA ASP A 407 -13.81 -7.71 -30.87
C ASP A 407 -14.24 -7.91 -29.42
N ALA A 408 -13.29 -8.15 -28.52
CA ALA A 408 -13.57 -8.36 -27.09
C ALA A 408 -13.87 -7.04 -26.34
N GLY A 409 -13.80 -5.87 -27.00
CA GLY A 409 -13.77 -4.57 -26.30
C GLY A 409 -12.50 -4.36 -25.48
N ALA A 410 -11.51 -5.25 -25.64
CA ALA A 410 -10.19 -5.17 -25.05
C ALA A 410 -9.17 -5.80 -25.99
N TRP A 411 -7.96 -5.27 -26.00
CA TRP A 411 -6.85 -5.83 -26.77
C TRP A 411 -5.52 -5.61 -26.06
N VAL A 412 -4.56 -6.47 -26.35
CA VAL A 412 -3.19 -6.33 -25.88
C VAL A 412 -2.53 -5.21 -26.68
N MET A 413 -2.22 -4.09 -26.02
CA MET A 413 -1.55 -2.94 -26.63
C MET A 413 -0.05 -3.20 -26.79
N SER A 414 0.57 -3.77 -25.77
CA SER A 414 1.98 -4.17 -25.79
C SER A 414 2.13 -5.49 -25.05
N PRO A 415 2.57 -6.58 -25.72
CA PRO A 415 2.89 -7.82 -25.04
C PRO A 415 4.06 -7.62 -24.08
N ALA A 416 4.13 -8.48 -23.06
CA ALA A 416 5.27 -8.54 -22.16
C ALA A 416 6.51 -9.06 -22.89
N GLU A 417 7.55 -8.23 -22.94
CA GLU A 417 8.88 -8.60 -23.42
C GLU A 417 9.69 -9.32 -22.32
N ILE A 418 10.67 -10.12 -22.74
CA ILE A 418 11.57 -10.82 -21.83
C ILE A 418 12.55 -9.80 -21.22
N PRO A 419 12.51 -9.55 -19.90
CA PRO A 419 13.33 -8.53 -19.26
C PRO A 419 14.82 -8.92 -19.27
N ILE A 420 15.66 -8.01 -19.77
CA ILE A 420 17.11 -8.23 -19.91
C ILE A 420 17.85 -7.98 -18.57
N LYS A 421 17.29 -7.13 -17.71
CA LYS A 421 17.88 -6.76 -16.41
C LYS A 421 16.96 -7.22 -15.28
N PRO A 422 17.52 -7.72 -14.16
CA PRO A 422 16.71 -8.07 -13.00
C PRO A 422 16.09 -6.82 -12.38
N SER A 423 14.86 -6.95 -11.88
CA SER A 423 14.14 -5.90 -11.15
C SER A 423 14.59 -5.82 -9.68
N SER A 424 15.25 -6.86 -9.16
CA SER A 424 15.83 -6.86 -7.82
C SER A 424 16.99 -5.87 -7.68
N LEU A 425 17.16 -5.29 -6.49
CA LEU A 425 18.33 -4.47 -6.15
C LEU A 425 19.63 -5.23 -6.45
N SER A 426 20.60 -4.57 -7.09
CA SER A 426 21.88 -5.20 -7.37
C SER A 426 22.59 -5.62 -6.08
N VAL A 427 23.26 -6.78 -6.12
CA VAL A 427 24.08 -7.28 -5.00
C VAL A 427 25.08 -6.22 -4.53
N PHE A 428 25.60 -5.41 -5.46
CA PHE A 428 26.50 -4.30 -5.16
C PHE A 428 25.86 -3.21 -4.28
N ILE A 429 24.62 -2.79 -4.57
CA ILE A 429 23.92 -1.76 -3.77
C ILE A 429 23.66 -2.28 -2.36
N ILE A 430 23.20 -3.54 -2.22
CA ILE A 430 22.95 -4.16 -0.92
C ILE A 430 24.25 -4.28 -0.12
N ALA A 431 25.33 -4.75 -0.76
CA ALA A 431 26.64 -4.88 -0.12
C ALA A 431 27.23 -3.51 0.26
N ALA A 432 27.06 -2.48 -0.57
CA ALA A 432 27.53 -1.13 -0.25
C ALA A 432 26.78 -0.54 0.95
N ALA A 433 25.46 -0.66 1.00
CA ALA A 433 24.65 -0.22 2.14
C ALA A 433 25.01 -0.98 3.42
N ALA A 434 25.15 -2.31 3.33
CA ALA A 434 25.60 -3.15 4.44
C ALA A 434 27.02 -2.78 4.90
N GLY A 435 27.92 -2.45 3.98
CA GLY A 435 29.28 -1.99 4.27
C GLY A 435 29.31 -0.70 5.08
N VAL A 436 28.50 0.28 4.70
CA VAL A 436 28.39 1.55 5.46
C VAL A 436 27.82 1.29 6.86
N LEU A 437 26.71 0.56 6.96
CA LEU A 437 26.05 0.28 8.24
C LEU A 437 26.95 -0.53 9.19
N SER A 438 27.62 -1.55 8.66
CA SER A 438 28.52 -2.41 9.44
C SER A 438 29.79 -1.70 9.89
N THR A 439 30.28 -0.73 9.12
CA THR A 439 31.42 0.11 9.53
C THR A 439 31.03 1.00 10.71
N LEU A 440 29.84 1.61 10.69
CA LEU A 440 29.32 2.40 11.81
C LEU A 440 29.14 1.55 13.06
N LEU A 441 28.56 0.36 12.91
CA LEU A 441 28.40 -0.58 14.02
C LEU A 441 29.76 -1.06 14.56
N GLY A 442 30.72 -1.35 13.69
CA GLY A 442 32.07 -1.72 14.05
C GLY A 442 32.80 -0.61 14.82
N ALA A 443 32.61 0.65 14.42
CA ALA A 443 33.11 1.81 15.14
C ALA A 443 32.48 1.96 16.53
N ALA A 444 31.16 1.78 16.64
CA ALA A 444 30.46 1.80 17.93
C ALA A 444 30.96 0.70 18.88
N ILE A 445 31.12 -0.54 18.38
CA ILE A 445 31.68 -1.66 19.16
C ILE A 445 33.12 -1.38 19.57
N ALA A 446 33.93 -0.77 18.70
CA ALA A 446 35.30 -0.38 19.01
C ALA A 446 35.37 0.64 20.15
N LEU A 447 34.52 1.67 20.11
CA LEU A 447 34.42 2.68 21.16
C LEU A 447 33.91 2.08 22.47
N ALA A 448 32.88 1.23 22.43
CA ALA A 448 32.34 0.56 23.62
C ALA A 448 33.36 -0.39 24.27
N ARG A 449 34.15 -1.12 23.47
CA ARG A 449 35.22 -1.96 24.00
C ARG A 449 36.35 -1.16 24.65
N GLU A 450 36.61 0.04 24.14
CA GLU A 450 37.63 0.91 24.72
C GLU A 450 37.14 1.58 26.00
N SER A 451 35.87 2.02 26.07
CA SER A 451 35.31 2.60 27.30
C SER A 451 35.21 1.60 28.46
N LEU A 452 35.21 0.30 28.16
CA LEU A 452 35.26 -0.78 29.15
C LEU A 452 36.68 -1.15 29.60
N ASP A 453 37.73 -0.71 28.91
CA ASP A 453 39.13 -1.03 29.24
C ASP A 453 39.68 -0.01 30.26
N LYS A 454 39.69 -0.38 31.55
CA LYS A 454 40.07 0.52 32.67
C LYS A 454 41.54 0.40 33.11
N ARG A 455 42.40 -0.18 32.29
CA ARG A 455 43.80 -0.45 32.62
C ARG A 455 44.65 0.81 32.50
N LEU A 456 45.63 0.97 33.39
CA LEU A 456 46.55 2.11 33.39
C LEU A 456 47.69 1.91 32.37
N VAL A 457 47.87 2.89 31.47
CA VAL A 457 48.81 2.79 30.34
C VAL A 457 49.70 4.04 30.23
N GLY A 458 49.39 5.14 30.93
CA GLY A 458 50.17 6.38 30.93
C GLY A 458 50.54 6.91 32.32
N SER A 459 51.61 7.72 32.40
CA SER A 459 52.04 8.38 33.66
C SER A 459 50.98 9.35 34.20
N ARG A 460 50.31 10.10 33.32
CA ARG A 460 49.22 11.03 33.72
C ARG A 460 48.02 10.29 34.31
N GLU A 461 47.63 9.17 33.70
CA GLU A 461 46.53 8.33 34.19
C GLU A 461 46.87 7.75 35.57
N VAL A 462 48.14 7.36 35.79
CA VAL A 462 48.65 6.91 37.09
C VAL A 462 48.61 8.03 38.12
N GLU A 463 49.10 9.22 37.79
CA GLU A 463 49.10 10.38 38.71
C GLU A 463 47.68 10.80 39.10
N GLU A 464 46.75 10.78 38.14
CA GLU A 464 45.35 11.11 38.35
C GLU A 464 44.64 10.06 39.22
N ALA A 465 44.87 8.76 38.95
CA ALA A 465 44.27 7.66 39.69
C ALA A 465 44.79 7.59 41.14
N LEU A 466 46.11 7.68 41.35
CA LEU A 466 46.68 7.51 42.69
C LEU A 466 46.78 8.83 43.47
N GLY A 467 46.75 9.98 42.80
CA GLY A 467 47.02 11.30 43.39
C GLY A 467 48.44 11.44 43.96
N VAL A 468 49.40 10.68 43.42
CA VAL A 468 50.83 10.71 43.81
C VAL A 468 51.72 10.84 42.56
N PRO A 469 52.94 11.38 42.67
CA PRO A 469 53.80 11.58 41.50
C PRO A 469 54.26 10.25 40.91
N CYS A 470 54.25 10.14 39.57
CA CYS A 470 54.82 9.00 38.87
C CYS A 470 56.30 9.27 38.55
N LEU A 471 57.21 8.68 39.34
CA LEU A 471 58.64 8.98 39.26
C LEU A 471 59.32 8.35 38.04
N ALA A 472 58.86 7.18 37.58
CA ALA A 472 59.45 6.54 36.42
C ALA A 472 58.47 5.62 35.69
N LEU A 473 58.77 5.46 34.41
CA LEU A 473 58.15 4.51 33.50
C LEU A 473 59.25 3.56 33.05
N LEU A 474 59.31 2.37 33.64
CA LEU A 474 60.35 1.40 33.35
C LEU A 474 59.92 0.52 32.17
N PRO A 475 60.71 0.50 31.08
CA PRO A 475 60.45 -0.41 29.96
C PRO A 475 60.62 -1.86 30.40
N LYS A 476 60.19 -2.81 29.57
CA LYS A 476 60.54 -4.22 29.81
C LYS A 476 62.07 -4.40 29.77
N PRO A 477 62.67 -5.12 30.72
CA PRO A 477 64.11 -5.40 30.71
C PRO A 477 64.48 -6.20 29.45
N ASP A 478 65.61 -5.86 28.82
CA ASP A 478 66.13 -6.61 27.68
C ASP A 478 66.50 -8.05 28.14
N ARG A 479 65.88 -9.06 27.51
CA ARG A 479 66.20 -10.47 27.77
C ARG A 479 67.27 -10.95 26.79
N ILE A 480 68.42 -11.37 27.31
CA ILE A 480 69.48 -12.00 26.51
C ILE A 480 69.46 -13.51 26.80
N ALA A 481 69.27 -14.34 25.76
CA ALA A 481 69.24 -15.80 25.85
C ALA A 481 68.21 -16.37 26.88
N GLY A 482 67.03 -15.76 26.98
CA GLY A 482 65.91 -16.29 27.77
C GLY A 482 66.00 -16.18 29.29
N GLN A 483 67.14 -15.72 29.84
CA GLN A 483 67.30 -15.45 31.28
C GLN A 483 67.41 -13.94 31.55
N ILE A 484 66.72 -13.47 32.60
CA ILE A 484 66.87 -12.09 33.09
C ILE A 484 68.17 -12.04 33.89
N ARG A 485 69.30 -11.78 33.22
CA ARG A 485 70.56 -11.54 33.93
C ARG A 485 70.63 -10.06 34.34
N HIS A 486 70.10 -9.73 35.52
CA HIS A 486 70.17 -8.37 36.11
C HIS A 486 71.61 -7.84 36.13
N ARG A 487 72.57 -8.75 36.31
CA ARG A 487 74.02 -8.48 36.24
C ARG A 487 74.47 -7.75 34.97
N SER A 488 73.95 -8.09 33.80
CA SER A 488 74.37 -7.48 32.52
C SER A 488 73.49 -6.30 32.11
N ALA A 489 72.24 -6.26 32.57
CA ALA A 489 71.28 -5.23 32.18
C ALA A 489 71.50 -3.90 32.93
N LEU A 490 71.97 -3.94 34.18
CA LEU A 490 72.19 -2.77 35.06
C LEU A 490 73.65 -2.38 35.26
N ALA A 491 74.61 -3.16 34.73
CA ALA A 491 76.03 -2.84 34.86
C ALA A 491 76.33 -1.41 34.38
N ARG A 492 77.27 -0.72 35.05
CA ARG A 492 77.68 0.68 34.79
C ARG A 492 78.08 1.02 33.33
N LYS A 493 78.22 0.01 32.45
CA LYS A 493 78.54 0.11 31.01
C LYS A 493 77.43 -0.40 30.08
N ALA A 494 76.29 -0.84 30.61
CA ALA A 494 75.16 -1.28 29.81
C ALA A 494 74.40 -0.04 29.35
N ASN A 495 74.60 0.38 28.09
CA ASN A 495 73.79 1.42 27.42
C ASN A 495 72.35 0.93 27.15
N SER A 496 71.72 0.26 28.11
CA SER A 496 70.36 -0.22 27.98
C SER A 496 69.39 0.89 28.41
N LEU A 497 68.31 1.06 27.65
CA LEU A 497 67.24 2.00 27.99
C LEU A 497 66.65 1.70 29.37
N TYR A 498 66.65 0.43 29.77
CA TYR A 498 66.23 -0.02 31.09
C TYR A 498 67.14 0.50 32.22
N ALA A 499 68.47 0.37 32.08
CA ALA A 499 69.42 0.87 33.06
C ALA A 499 69.32 2.38 33.25
N HIS A 500 69.16 3.13 32.16
CA HIS A 500 68.94 4.57 32.23
C HIS A 500 67.62 4.92 32.93
N ALA A 501 66.55 4.16 32.70
CA ALA A 501 65.27 4.38 33.35
C ALA A 501 65.33 4.11 34.87
N VAL A 502 66.04 3.04 35.28
CA VAL A 502 66.28 2.74 36.71
C VAL A 502 67.19 3.79 37.35
N GLY A 503 68.24 4.22 36.66
CA GLY A 503 69.10 5.31 37.15
C GLY A 503 68.37 6.65 37.28
N ALA A 504 67.49 6.97 36.32
CA ALA A 504 66.63 8.15 36.41
C ALA A 504 65.62 8.04 37.55
N LEU A 505 65.05 6.86 37.80
CA LEU A 505 64.20 6.61 38.96
C LEU A 505 64.96 6.88 40.27
N GLU A 506 66.16 6.33 40.41
CA GLU A 506 66.97 6.50 41.61
C GLU A 506 67.33 7.98 41.83
N ALA A 507 67.78 8.68 40.78
CA ALA A 507 68.10 10.11 40.87
C ALA A 507 66.88 10.96 41.27
N ARG A 508 65.71 10.69 40.67
CA ARG A 508 64.46 11.39 41.02
C ARG A 508 64.01 11.07 42.43
N LEU A 509 64.17 9.82 42.88
CA LEU A 509 63.88 9.39 44.24
C LEU A 509 64.78 10.10 45.26
N ALA A 510 66.08 10.19 44.99
CA ALA A 510 67.03 10.90 45.85
C ALA A 510 66.69 12.40 45.99
N VAL A 511 66.19 13.04 44.93
CA VAL A 511 65.72 14.43 44.96
C VAL A 511 64.39 14.57 45.70
N ALA A 512 63.43 13.68 45.43
CA ALA A 512 62.10 13.72 46.02
C ALA A 512 62.07 13.29 47.50
N SER A 513 63.07 12.52 47.94
CA SER A 513 63.16 11.94 49.28
C SER A 513 64.60 11.97 49.84
N PRO A 514 65.23 13.15 50.00
CA PRO A 514 66.66 13.28 50.29
C PRO A 514 67.10 12.73 51.64
N ARG A 515 66.15 12.54 52.57
CA ARG A 515 66.39 11.97 53.91
C ARG A 515 65.94 10.51 54.03
N ALA A 516 65.32 9.94 52.99
CA ALA A 516 64.83 8.57 53.03
C ALA A 516 66.00 7.58 53.03
N ARG A 517 66.02 6.70 54.04
CA ARG A 517 66.95 5.57 54.12
C ARG A 517 66.24 4.26 53.85
N THR A 518 64.97 4.14 54.28
CA THR A 518 64.16 2.94 54.09
C THR A 518 63.15 3.16 52.97
N ILE A 519 63.35 2.46 51.84
CA ILE A 519 62.48 2.49 50.66
C ILE A 519 61.70 1.19 50.60
N VAL A 520 60.39 1.27 50.77
CA VAL A 520 59.49 0.12 50.70
C VAL A 520 58.90 0.04 49.31
N VAL A 521 59.15 -1.07 48.61
CA VAL A 521 58.58 -1.34 47.28
C VAL A 521 57.41 -2.30 47.44
N THR A 522 56.22 -1.87 47.00
CA THR A 522 54.99 -2.65 47.09
C THR A 522 54.14 -2.47 45.82
N SER A 523 53.06 -3.23 45.68
CA SER A 523 52.11 -3.15 44.56
C SER A 523 50.69 -3.33 45.09
N PRO A 524 49.64 -2.83 44.41
CA PRO A 524 48.26 -3.06 44.83
C PRO A 524 47.92 -4.55 44.89
N LEU A 525 48.31 -5.29 43.85
CA LEU A 525 48.06 -6.72 43.69
C LEU A 525 49.39 -7.51 43.59
N PRO A 526 49.39 -8.84 43.80
CA PRO A 526 50.55 -9.69 43.59
C PRO A 526 51.17 -9.51 42.19
N SER A 527 52.45 -9.14 42.13
CA SER A 527 53.18 -8.85 40.90
C SER A 527 54.67 -9.20 41.04
N ARG A 528 55.22 -9.88 40.02
CA ARG A 528 56.66 -10.20 39.93
C ARG A 528 57.49 -8.94 39.64
N GLU A 529 56.89 -7.99 38.94
CA GLU A 529 57.50 -6.74 38.49
C GLU A 529 57.89 -5.83 39.67
N LYS A 530 57.15 -5.90 40.79
CA LYS A 530 57.53 -5.26 42.06
C LYS A 530 58.84 -5.82 42.63
N ALA A 531 58.97 -7.14 42.72
CA ALA A 531 60.18 -7.78 43.23
C ALA A 531 61.38 -7.46 42.32
N GLN A 532 61.14 -7.48 41.01
CA GLN A 532 62.11 -7.02 40.02
C GLN A 532 62.53 -5.56 40.25
N LEU A 533 61.59 -4.64 40.41
CA LEU A 533 61.87 -3.22 40.70
C LEU A 533 62.72 -3.05 41.97
N ALA A 534 62.39 -3.78 43.04
CA ALA A 534 63.13 -3.73 44.30
C ALA A 534 64.58 -4.19 44.13
N VAL A 535 64.78 -5.30 43.42
CA VAL A 535 66.13 -5.83 43.11
C VAL A 535 66.90 -4.85 42.23
N ASP A 536 66.28 -4.32 41.19
CA ASP A 536 66.94 -3.42 40.24
C ASP A 536 67.38 -2.11 40.89
N LEU A 537 66.55 -1.53 41.74
CA LEU A 537 66.88 -0.35 42.51
C LEU A 537 68.03 -0.62 43.50
N ALA A 538 68.04 -1.81 44.11
CA ALA A 538 69.06 -2.19 45.09
C ALA A 538 70.42 -2.46 44.45
N VAL A 539 70.44 -3.22 43.36
CA VAL A 539 71.65 -3.49 42.58
C VAL A 539 72.22 -2.19 42.02
N TYR A 540 71.38 -1.33 41.44
CA TYR A 540 71.84 -0.03 40.91
C TYR A 540 72.43 0.86 42.02
N SER A 541 71.79 0.91 43.20
CA SER A 541 72.27 1.68 44.34
C SER A 541 73.60 1.15 44.90
N ALA A 542 73.76 -0.18 45.00
CA ALA A 542 75.00 -0.82 45.43
C ALA A 542 76.15 -0.55 44.45
N GLN A 543 75.91 -0.70 43.14
CA GLN A 543 76.90 -0.41 42.09
C GLN A 543 77.28 1.06 42.00
N ALA A 544 76.41 1.97 42.42
CA ALA A 544 76.71 3.39 42.60
C ALA A 544 77.62 3.67 43.82
N GLY A 545 78.09 2.64 44.53
CA GLY A 545 78.98 2.73 45.69
C GLY A 545 78.26 3.04 47.00
N ARG A 546 76.93 2.93 47.04
CA ARG A 546 76.15 3.17 48.26
C ARG A 546 76.03 1.87 49.06
N ARG A 547 76.28 1.96 50.38
CA ARG A 547 76.01 0.85 51.31
C ARG A 547 74.51 0.56 51.33
N THR A 548 74.13 -0.51 50.65
CA THR A 548 72.74 -0.85 50.34
C THR A 548 72.46 -2.28 50.79
N VAL A 549 71.31 -2.48 51.45
CA VAL A 549 70.79 -3.81 51.77
C VAL A 549 69.42 -4.00 51.11
N LEU A 550 69.23 -5.16 50.48
CA LEU A 550 67.94 -5.62 49.98
C LEU A 550 67.30 -6.56 51.00
N VAL A 551 66.11 -6.22 51.48
CA VAL A 551 65.32 -7.05 52.39
C VAL A 551 64.14 -7.63 51.62
N ASN A 552 64.18 -8.93 51.32
CA ASN A 552 63.05 -9.62 50.69
C ASN A 552 62.06 -10.07 51.77
N PHE A 553 60.92 -9.36 51.90
CA PHE A 553 59.89 -9.60 52.90
C PHE A 553 58.58 -10.15 52.31
N ASP A 554 58.52 -10.39 51.00
CA ASP A 554 57.33 -10.93 50.37
C ASP A 554 57.23 -12.46 50.48
N LYS A 555 56.60 -12.92 51.57
CA LYS A 555 56.29 -14.34 51.82
C LYS A 555 55.03 -14.84 51.09
N TYR A 556 54.21 -13.94 50.55
CA TYR A 556 52.92 -14.29 49.92
C TYR A 556 53.09 -14.63 48.45
N GLN A 557 54.06 -14.00 47.79
CA GLN A 557 54.48 -14.37 46.44
C GLN A 557 56.02 -14.45 46.39
N PRO A 558 56.63 -15.48 47.01
CA PRO A 558 58.08 -15.58 47.10
C PRO A 558 58.69 -15.72 45.71
N VAL A 559 59.45 -14.71 45.29
CA VAL A 559 60.26 -14.76 44.07
C VAL A 559 61.71 -15.03 44.50
N PRO A 560 62.30 -16.18 44.14
CA PRO A 560 63.67 -16.49 44.54
C PRO A 560 64.62 -15.39 44.06
N MET A 561 65.41 -14.81 44.96
CA MET A 561 66.38 -13.76 44.58
C MET A 561 67.41 -14.26 43.55
N ARG A 562 67.61 -15.58 43.49
CA ARG A 562 68.44 -16.27 42.48
C ARG A 562 67.87 -16.16 41.06
N ASP A 563 66.55 -16.07 40.89
CA ASP A 563 65.91 -15.86 39.57
C ASP A 563 66.31 -14.52 38.96
N PHE A 564 66.72 -13.58 39.81
CA PHE A 564 67.25 -12.29 39.41
C PHE A 564 68.79 -12.29 39.28
N GLY A 565 69.45 -13.45 39.37
CA GLY A 565 70.89 -13.59 39.18
C GLY A 565 71.75 -13.15 40.37
N LEU A 566 71.15 -12.99 41.55
CA LEU A 566 71.86 -12.72 42.80
C LEU A 566 72.40 -14.03 43.41
N GLN A 567 73.62 -13.99 43.96
CA GLN A 567 74.21 -15.14 44.65
C GLN A 567 73.74 -15.20 46.09
N VAL A 568 72.74 -16.05 46.36
CA VAL A 568 72.21 -16.31 47.71
C VAL A 568 72.47 -17.77 48.10
N PRO A 569 73.27 -18.09 49.14
CA PRO A 569 73.46 -19.44 49.67
C PRO A 569 72.14 -20.11 50.08
N ALA A 570 72.05 -21.44 49.97
CA ALA A 570 70.82 -22.17 50.28
C ALA A 570 70.50 -22.22 51.79
N GLU A 571 71.46 -21.85 52.64
CA GLU A 571 71.39 -21.97 54.10
C GLU A 571 70.98 -20.66 54.80
N ALA A 572 71.09 -19.51 54.11
CA ALA A 572 70.74 -18.19 54.66
C ALA A 572 69.23 -18.04 54.97
N THR A 573 68.41 -18.88 54.36
CA THR A 573 66.94 -18.91 54.45
C THR A 573 66.38 -19.51 55.74
N LYS A 574 67.18 -20.30 56.48
CA LYS A 574 66.72 -20.99 57.71
C LYS A 574 66.81 -20.15 58.99
N LEU A 575 67.51 -19.01 58.98
CA LEU A 575 67.91 -18.28 60.20
C LEU A 575 66.88 -17.24 60.70
N LEU A 576 65.85 -16.92 59.91
CA LEU A 576 64.88 -15.86 60.24
C LEU A 576 63.65 -16.36 61.03
N SER A 577 63.43 -17.67 61.12
CA SER A 577 62.34 -18.25 61.94
C SER A 577 62.68 -18.31 63.43
N SER A 578 63.97 -18.24 63.78
CA SER A 578 64.45 -18.16 65.16
C SER A 578 64.74 -16.70 65.54
N ASN A 579 63.92 -16.15 66.44
CA ASN A 579 64.05 -14.87 67.14
C ASN A 579 65.29 -14.00 66.77
N LEU A 580 65.06 -12.95 65.97
CA LEU A 580 66.01 -11.86 65.76
C LEU A 580 66.12 -11.01 67.04
N SER A 581 66.95 -11.45 68.00
CA SER A 581 67.11 -10.77 69.29
C SER A 581 68.49 -10.09 69.47
N SER A 582 69.45 -10.28 68.55
CA SER A 582 70.82 -9.75 68.68
C SER A 582 71.46 -9.33 67.35
N ASP A 583 72.42 -8.39 67.40
CA ASP A 583 73.22 -7.93 66.26
C ASP A 583 73.99 -9.08 65.58
N THR A 584 74.42 -10.08 66.34
CA THR A 584 75.13 -11.28 65.87
C THR A 584 74.28 -12.17 64.96
N SER A 585 72.96 -12.25 65.15
CA SER A 585 72.08 -13.07 64.32
C SER A 585 71.82 -12.46 62.93
N ILE A 586 71.93 -11.13 62.80
CA ILE A 586 71.79 -10.43 61.52
C ILE A 586 73.05 -10.65 60.65
N ASP A 587 74.23 -10.64 61.26
CA ASP A 587 75.50 -10.87 60.53
C ASP A 587 75.57 -12.24 59.87
N VAL A 588 74.93 -13.26 60.46
CA VAL A 588 74.88 -14.62 59.89
C VAL A 588 73.81 -14.74 58.78
N ALA A 589 72.75 -13.93 58.83
CA ALA A 589 71.65 -13.96 57.86
C ALA A 589 71.90 -13.06 56.63
N LEU A 590 72.83 -12.11 56.70
CA LEU A 590 73.21 -11.25 55.59
C LEU A 590 74.12 -11.99 54.61
N THR A 591 73.76 -11.96 53.33
CA THR A 591 74.58 -12.48 52.25
C THR A 591 75.08 -11.35 51.37
N LEU A 592 76.40 -11.25 51.20
CA LEU A 592 77.01 -10.31 50.25
C LEU A 592 77.08 -10.92 48.84
N ASP A 593 76.44 -10.30 47.86
CA ASP A 593 76.68 -10.61 46.45
C ASP A 593 77.94 -9.87 45.97
N GLN A 594 79.05 -10.61 45.92
CA GLN A 594 80.39 -10.12 45.53
C GLN A 594 80.40 -9.40 44.17
N ALA A 595 79.50 -9.77 43.25
CA ALA A 595 79.44 -9.17 41.92
C ALA A 595 78.84 -7.77 41.89
N THR A 596 77.95 -7.43 42.83
CA THR A 596 77.23 -6.15 42.86
C THR A 596 77.58 -5.30 44.08
N GLY A 597 78.17 -5.89 45.12
CA GLY A 597 78.41 -5.23 46.41
C GLY A 597 77.13 -5.03 47.22
N LEU A 598 76.05 -5.74 46.88
CA LEU A 598 74.75 -5.67 47.56
C LEU A 598 74.69 -6.69 48.69
N ASP A 599 74.32 -6.23 49.87
CA ASP A 599 73.95 -7.12 50.98
C ASP A 599 72.48 -7.51 50.85
N ILE A 600 72.18 -8.80 51.03
CA ILE A 600 70.85 -9.37 50.82
C ILE A 600 70.42 -10.07 52.11
N LEU A 601 69.21 -9.72 52.56
CA LEU A 601 68.49 -10.41 53.62
C LEU A 601 67.21 -10.99 53.02
N SER A 602 67.16 -12.31 52.83
CA SER A 602 66.03 -12.98 52.18
C SER A 602 65.25 -13.86 53.14
N LEU A 603 63.93 -13.68 53.21
CA LEU A 603 63.00 -14.51 53.99
C LEU A 603 62.45 -15.70 53.18
N ASP A 604 63.26 -16.34 52.33
CA ASP A 604 62.78 -17.43 51.47
C ASP A 604 62.63 -18.75 52.28
N GLY A 605 61.58 -18.86 53.09
CA GLY A 605 61.19 -20.14 53.71
C GLY A 605 60.48 -21.06 52.70
N GLU A 606 60.74 -22.37 52.74
CA GLU A 606 59.84 -23.34 52.10
C GLU A 606 58.42 -23.20 52.67
N PRO A 607 57.36 -23.35 51.84
CA PRO A 607 55.99 -23.23 52.30
C PRO A 607 55.59 -24.48 53.11
N GLN A 608 56.04 -24.59 54.35
CA GLN A 608 55.53 -25.56 55.30
C GLN A 608 54.54 -24.89 56.25
N SER A 609 53.27 -25.30 56.08
CA SER A 609 52.05 -25.29 56.92
C SER A 609 51.75 -24.19 57.96
N ASP A 610 52.68 -23.36 58.43
CA ASP A 610 52.45 -22.31 59.45
C ASP A 610 52.76 -20.88 58.93
N ALA A 611 52.86 -20.72 57.60
CA ALA A 611 53.37 -19.51 56.93
C ALA A 611 52.50 -18.23 57.02
N HIS A 612 51.36 -18.26 57.72
CA HIS A 612 50.46 -17.11 57.85
C HIS A 612 50.66 -16.28 59.13
N VAL A 613 51.62 -16.64 59.99
CA VAL A 613 51.95 -15.81 61.16
C VAL A 613 52.51 -14.46 60.66
N SER A 614 51.69 -13.41 60.78
CA SER A 614 52.11 -12.01 60.58
C SER A 614 53.32 -11.75 61.47
N ALA A 615 54.40 -11.21 60.91
CA ALA A 615 55.57 -10.93 61.72
C ALA A 615 55.16 -9.87 62.77
N PRO A 616 55.43 -10.08 64.07
CA PRO A 616 55.06 -9.11 65.09
C PRO A 616 55.60 -7.74 64.71
N HIS A 617 54.72 -6.72 64.74
CA HIS A 617 55.05 -5.36 64.32
C HIS A 617 56.36 -4.84 64.93
N ASN A 618 56.62 -5.14 66.21
CA ASN A 618 57.83 -4.74 66.92
C ASN A 618 59.13 -5.35 66.36
N ASN A 619 59.08 -6.53 65.75
CA ASN A 619 60.26 -7.19 65.17
C ASN A 619 60.69 -6.49 63.87
N ILE A 620 59.72 -6.05 63.06
CA ILE A 620 59.97 -5.30 61.83
C ILE A 620 60.64 -3.95 62.15
N VAL A 621 60.11 -3.23 63.15
CA VAL A 621 60.66 -1.93 63.57
C VAL A 621 62.09 -2.08 64.08
N THR A 622 62.35 -3.12 64.87
CA THR A 622 63.67 -3.40 65.43
C THR A 622 64.68 -3.76 64.32
N LEU A 623 64.28 -4.60 63.38
CA LEU A 623 65.10 -4.97 62.21
C LEU A 623 65.48 -3.74 61.37
N ILE A 624 64.51 -2.90 61.00
CA ILE A 624 64.78 -1.68 60.22
C ILE A 624 65.74 -0.75 60.97
N LYS A 625 65.56 -0.56 62.29
CA LYS A 625 66.45 0.27 63.12
C LYS A 625 67.87 -0.28 63.18
N MET A 626 68.05 -1.61 63.26
CA MET A 626 69.37 -2.24 63.25
C MET A 626 70.06 -2.07 61.90
N LEU A 627 69.35 -2.33 60.80
CA LEU A 627 69.88 -2.12 59.44
C LEU A 627 70.21 -0.65 59.18
N ALA A 628 69.43 0.30 59.70
CA ALA A 628 69.63 1.74 59.50
C ALA A 628 70.89 2.29 60.17
N LYS A 629 71.50 1.55 61.10
CA LYS A 629 72.81 1.88 61.68
C LYS A 629 73.97 1.54 60.74
N ARG A 630 73.80 0.52 59.88
CA ARG A 630 74.87 -0.07 59.06
C ARG A 630 74.79 0.34 57.58
N TYR A 631 73.56 0.51 57.09
CA TYR A 631 73.27 0.80 55.69
C TYR A 631 72.70 2.20 55.51
N LYS A 632 73.09 2.83 54.39
CA LYS A 632 72.52 4.13 53.98
C LYS A 632 71.19 3.93 53.28
N TYR A 633 71.05 2.84 52.53
CA TYR A 633 69.84 2.47 51.81
C TYR A 633 69.37 1.08 52.22
N ILE A 634 68.12 0.99 52.65
CA ILE A 634 67.42 -0.25 52.98
C ILE A 634 66.26 -0.34 51.98
N ILE A 635 66.35 -1.24 51.02
CA ILE A 635 65.29 -1.44 50.04
C ILE A 635 64.54 -2.70 50.44
N VAL A 636 63.25 -2.54 50.71
CA VAL A 636 62.40 -3.64 51.18
C VAL A 636 61.44 -4.05 50.06
N ASN A 637 61.53 -5.29 49.61
CA ASN A 637 60.48 -5.90 48.79
C ASN A 637 59.35 -6.34 49.74
N ALA A 638 58.28 -5.55 49.82
CA ALA A 638 57.14 -5.82 50.70
C ALA A 638 56.06 -6.64 49.99
N PRO A 639 55.18 -7.36 50.73
CA PRO A 639 53.97 -7.96 50.16
C PRO A 639 53.05 -6.96 49.45
N PRO A 640 52.05 -7.42 48.69
CA PRO A 640 51.02 -6.55 48.10
C PRO A 640 50.25 -5.74 49.16
N LEU A 641 49.81 -4.52 48.80
CA LEU A 641 49.08 -3.61 49.68
C LEU A 641 47.68 -4.11 50.04
N LEU A 642 46.98 -4.68 49.05
CA LEU A 642 45.62 -5.16 49.21
C LEU A 642 45.64 -6.58 49.78
N GLY A 643 44.99 -6.77 50.92
CA GLY A 643 44.78 -8.09 51.53
C GLY A 643 45.87 -8.57 52.49
N VAL A 644 46.95 -7.81 52.73
CA VAL A 644 48.08 -8.23 53.60
C VAL A 644 48.46 -7.15 54.64
N SER A 645 48.35 -7.47 55.93
CA SER A 645 48.67 -6.57 57.05
C SER A 645 50.16 -6.27 57.21
N ASP A 646 51.04 -7.22 56.90
CA ASP A 646 52.50 -7.08 57.01
C ASP A 646 53.02 -5.91 56.16
N CYS A 647 52.40 -5.67 54.99
CA CYS A 647 52.76 -4.54 54.13
C CYS A 647 52.45 -3.19 54.78
N HIS A 648 51.36 -3.09 55.56
CA HIS A 648 50.98 -1.83 56.21
C HIS A 648 51.98 -1.45 57.31
N ALA A 649 52.46 -2.45 58.06
CA ALA A 649 53.50 -2.26 59.07
C ALA A 649 54.82 -1.75 58.46
N LEU A 650 55.28 -2.38 57.37
CA LEU A 650 56.46 -1.98 56.62
C LEU A 650 56.32 -0.59 56.03
N ALA A 651 55.20 -0.32 55.35
CA ALA A 651 54.92 0.98 54.74
C ALA A 651 54.95 2.09 55.80
N SER A 652 54.33 1.87 56.97
CA SER A 652 54.24 2.87 58.05
C SER A 652 55.60 3.24 58.68
N HIS A 653 56.59 2.35 58.58
CA HIS A 653 57.95 2.54 59.11
C HIS A 653 58.99 2.85 58.02
N GLY A 654 58.59 2.77 56.75
CA GLY A 654 59.39 3.22 55.62
C GLY A 654 59.42 4.74 55.55
N ASP A 655 60.58 5.29 55.17
CA ASP A 655 60.68 6.73 54.90
C ASP A 655 60.00 7.09 53.57
N CYS A 656 59.98 6.14 52.63
CA CYS A 656 59.41 6.28 51.30
C CYS A 656 58.76 4.97 50.84
N VAL A 657 57.58 5.05 50.22
CA VAL A 657 56.90 3.91 49.59
C VAL A 657 56.85 4.10 48.08
N LEU A 658 57.35 3.11 47.34
CA LEU A 658 57.20 3.00 45.88
C LEU A 658 56.10 2.00 45.55
N ILE A 659 55.04 2.46 44.91
CA ILE A 659 53.96 1.62 44.40
C ILE A 659 54.30 1.24 42.95
N ALA A 660 54.63 -0.03 42.74
CA ALA A 660 54.81 -0.63 41.43
C ALA A 660 53.45 -0.93 40.79
N LEU A 661 53.20 -0.35 39.63
CA LEU A 661 52.02 -0.61 38.79
C LEU A 661 52.49 -1.28 37.50
N GLU A 662 51.81 -2.32 37.06
CA GLU A 662 52.18 -3.02 35.83
C GLU A 662 51.44 -2.43 34.63
N TRP A 663 52.21 -2.01 33.62
CA TRP A 663 51.68 -1.38 32.42
C TRP A 663 50.69 -2.29 31.68
N GLY A 664 49.47 -1.77 31.43
CA GLY A 664 48.44 -2.51 30.70
C GLY A 664 47.92 -3.76 31.41
N ARG A 665 48.21 -3.92 32.71
CA ARG A 665 47.68 -4.98 33.57
C ARG A 665 46.98 -4.45 34.81
N THR A 666 47.54 -3.46 35.51
CA THR A 666 46.90 -2.90 36.69
C THR A 666 45.69 -2.05 36.31
N GLU A 667 44.52 -2.37 36.88
CA GLU A 667 43.30 -1.58 36.68
C GLU A 667 43.31 -0.32 37.54
N ARG A 668 42.64 0.73 37.06
CA ARG A 668 42.53 2.01 37.77
C ARG A 668 41.96 1.84 39.18
N SER A 669 40.94 1.00 39.33
CA SER A 669 40.30 0.71 40.63
C SER A 669 41.24 0.05 41.63
N ASP A 670 42.08 -0.88 41.19
CA ASP A 670 43.05 -1.55 42.07
C ASP A 670 44.12 -0.57 42.54
N ALA A 671 44.58 0.29 41.63
CA ALA A 671 45.57 1.31 41.93
C ALA A 671 45.03 2.37 42.90
N GLU A 672 43.80 2.82 42.70
CA GLU A 672 43.05 3.72 43.60
C GLU A 672 42.86 3.08 44.98
N ALA A 673 42.48 1.81 45.05
CA ALA A 673 42.33 1.08 46.31
C ALA A 673 43.67 0.96 47.07
N GLY A 674 44.76 0.62 46.38
CA GLY A 674 46.10 0.53 46.96
C GLY A 674 46.61 1.88 47.48
N ALA A 675 46.42 2.95 46.71
CA ALA A 675 46.74 4.31 47.15
C ALA A 675 45.86 4.74 48.34
N GLY A 676 44.59 4.37 48.34
CA GLY A 676 43.65 4.62 49.44
C GLY A 676 44.03 3.95 50.76
N VAL A 677 44.67 2.78 50.71
CA VAL A 677 45.27 2.13 51.90
C VAL A 677 46.44 2.97 52.42
N LEU A 678 47.38 3.35 51.55
CA LEU A 678 48.56 4.13 51.94
C LEU A 678 48.22 5.51 52.50
N ARG A 679 47.20 6.19 51.95
CA ARG A 679 46.72 7.49 52.47
C ARG A 679 46.21 7.40 53.91
N ARG A 680 45.72 6.24 54.35
CA ARG A 680 45.25 6.02 55.73
C ARG A 680 46.39 5.68 56.68
N LEU A 681 47.54 5.26 56.16
CA LEU A 681 48.74 4.98 56.94
C LEU A 681 49.54 6.27 57.15
N THR A 682 50.32 6.36 58.24
CA THR A 682 51.19 7.51 58.53
C THR A 682 52.46 7.53 57.67
N THR A 683 52.37 7.10 56.41
CA THR A 683 53.49 7.07 55.47
C THR A 683 53.82 8.48 55.01
N ARG A 684 55.10 8.85 55.04
CA ARG A 684 55.53 10.23 54.80
C ARG A 684 55.64 10.61 53.34
N LEU A 685 56.08 9.69 52.48
CA LEU A 685 56.28 9.93 51.04
C LEU A 685 55.87 8.70 50.25
N VAL A 686 54.98 8.89 49.27
CA VAL A 686 54.47 7.82 48.40
C VAL A 686 54.65 8.24 46.96
N PHE A 687 55.20 7.35 46.13
CA PHE A 687 55.39 7.58 44.71
C PHE A 687 54.98 6.37 43.89
N ALA A 688 54.57 6.60 42.64
CA ALA A 688 54.23 5.54 41.70
C ALA A 688 55.38 5.27 40.73
N VAL A 689 55.53 4.01 40.34
CA VAL A 689 56.43 3.57 39.27
C VAL A 689 55.66 2.61 38.37
N MET A 690 55.55 2.93 37.08
CA MET A 690 54.95 2.01 36.13
C MET A 690 56.03 1.11 35.53
N THR A 691 55.83 -0.20 35.63
CA THR A 691 56.79 -1.23 35.23
C THR A 691 56.30 -1.97 33.99
N GLY A 692 57.23 -2.53 33.21
CA GLY A 692 56.89 -3.35 32.05
C GLY A 692 56.33 -2.59 30.84
N VAL A 693 56.63 -1.30 30.70
CA VAL A 693 56.10 -0.44 29.64
C VAL A 693 56.55 -0.92 28.26
N GLU A 694 55.60 -1.16 27.35
CA GLU A 694 55.90 -1.39 25.93
C GLU A 694 56.02 -0.06 25.19
N ILE A 695 57.23 0.22 24.71
CA ILE A 695 57.52 1.45 23.96
C ILE A 695 57.03 1.25 22.51
N ARG A 696 55.79 1.67 22.22
CA ARG A 696 55.25 1.78 20.85
C ARG A 696 55.18 3.23 20.40
N GLY A 697 55.59 3.50 19.16
CA GLY A 697 56.06 4.80 18.66
C GLY A 697 55.20 6.06 18.84
N GLN A 698 53.91 5.96 19.19
CA GLN A 698 53.04 7.14 19.43
C GLN A 698 52.78 7.44 20.92
N GLN A 699 52.80 6.46 21.82
CA GLN A 699 52.53 6.68 23.26
C GLN A 699 53.72 7.32 24.01
N VAL A 700 54.85 7.47 23.34
CA VAL A 700 56.12 8.00 23.86
C VAL A 700 56.07 9.52 24.05
N GLN A 701 55.21 10.22 23.29
CA GLN A 701 55.10 11.69 23.37
C GLN A 701 54.37 12.18 24.62
N SER A 702 53.39 11.43 25.15
CA SER A 702 52.62 11.82 26.34
C SER A 702 53.29 11.43 27.66
N SER A 703 54.30 10.55 27.60
CA SER A 703 54.91 9.88 28.73
C SER A 703 56.33 10.35 29.06
N GLY A 704 56.91 11.25 28.25
CA GLY A 704 58.25 11.82 28.48
C GLY A 704 59.42 10.84 28.31
N LEU A 705 59.15 9.61 27.87
CA LEU A 705 60.17 8.61 27.53
C LEU A 705 60.74 8.87 26.13
N LEU A 706 61.94 8.35 25.82
CA LEU A 706 62.50 8.29 24.47
C LEU A 706 62.28 6.90 23.88
N THR A 707 61.97 6.79 22.57
CA THR A 707 61.94 5.48 21.90
C THR A 707 63.33 4.87 21.89
N GLN A 708 63.45 3.54 21.96
CA GLN A 708 64.75 2.85 21.89
C GLN A 708 65.57 3.28 20.65
N LYS A 709 64.92 3.47 19.49
CA LYS A 709 65.56 4.01 18.28
C LYS A 709 66.06 5.46 18.42
N ARG A 710 65.28 6.36 19.07
CA ARG A 710 65.72 7.74 19.34
C ARG A 710 66.82 7.78 20.40
N PHE A 711 66.72 6.95 21.42
CA PHE A 711 67.70 6.83 22.49
C PHE A 711 69.08 6.43 21.92
N ARG A 712 69.14 5.36 21.12
CA ARG A 712 70.39 4.95 20.44
C ARG A 712 70.97 6.06 19.57
N ARG A 713 70.13 6.77 18.81
CA ARG A 713 70.60 7.90 17.97
C ARG A 713 71.16 9.09 18.76
N LEU A 714 70.68 9.32 20.00
CA LEU A 714 71.07 10.49 20.79
C LEU A 714 72.25 10.20 21.74
N TYR A 715 72.41 8.95 22.20
CA TYR A 715 73.35 8.60 23.26
C TYR A 715 74.35 7.48 22.89
N GLU A 716 74.10 6.70 21.83
CA GLU A 716 75.03 5.66 21.33
C GLU A 716 75.64 6.03 19.96
N GLY A 717 75.32 7.22 19.43
CA GLY A 717 75.77 7.72 18.13
C GLY A 717 77.17 8.33 18.17
#